data_AF-A0A7X3NSC9-F1
#
_entry.id   AF-A0A7X3NSC9-F1
#
_cell.length_a   1.000
_cell.length_b   1.000
_cell.length_c   1.000
_cell.angle_alpha   90.00
_cell.angle_beta   90.00
_cell.angle_gamma   90.00
#
_symmetry.space_group_name_H-M   'P 1'
#
loop_
_entity.id
_entity.type
_entity.pdbx_description
1 polymer ?
#
loop_
_entity_poly.entity_id
_entity_poly.type
_entity_poly.pdbx_seq_one_letter_code
_entity_poly.pdbx_strand_id
1 'polypeptide(L)'
;MRRILKKILITVLVVMVLWLPTVQAEEADALLRWKNGDMLPGQMNGSSSGAIHWGSPYFLDDLVLDISVLDSIAFPKSSVLTTETFRVDAVSGDVWVADLIDSDADTFLFSSKRHGQFRVKRSAIYRLDRLERQERHDFLFDGSRLTNWKSSKPKKDMTDPASLFLDSIRSNWYSDAEGHPQTNDLKAEIFHAFNWPQGFEIELELTSTTQPPNFVLALGEDLYQALRLEIWKDELVAVQGTLFKSVLAVQPEQRSLRLRLTYDESTGVLKVSDFAENLLLRLEGVKPTTERSGLYIQNKGEDLTVRRLGVYHQFAQPTAQQLDLSKPRVYMRNGEVIHGKLFVYKNNGYVVDTDGTRQDVDLLQVTRAVQPGIPLITSDQPVTLEYPSGVELRGKLVQVNPDSVLLQTAFSDEPITCSLVDASRLRFETNTPLISGDKGGLNEDKLFYASNTLRGRVLFHGKDTSSLIQWKSIGALKPVRLANNWTIRIERSLQSASDASHYFDPAQFPNTLHLQSGEILPCQIIASDGTTLSFQSPITSMQRMDLASIKALEFADRTHAISRNETRPKDETYSLSISTVKWNNGLEDAKIQQVEFVIDGDKFVIHGDNIKVEDGKMVLMINEGGLRMQPVQDWIEIAPGPLPIKPRRPKQNDKNDKMDLKLERALT
;
A
#
# COMPACT_ATOMS: atom_id res chain seq x y z
N MET A 1 -12.71 61.70 19.86
CA MET A 1 -12.32 60.30 20.19
C MET A 1 -13.08 59.24 19.38
N ARG A 2 -14.43 59.16 19.42
CA ARG A 2 -15.21 58.08 18.76
C ARG A 2 -14.96 57.86 17.24
N ARG A 3 -14.63 58.91 16.48
CA ARG A 3 -14.35 58.82 15.03
C ARG A 3 -12.96 58.24 14.71
N ILE A 4 -11.98 58.47 15.58
CA ILE A 4 -10.61 57.95 15.43
C ILE A 4 -10.59 56.46 15.82
N LEU A 5 -11.33 56.09 16.88
CA LEU A 5 -11.49 54.71 17.31
C LEU A 5 -12.17 53.83 16.24
N LYS A 6 -13.19 54.35 15.54
CA LYS A 6 -13.83 53.64 14.41
C LYS A 6 -12.89 53.44 13.22
N LYS A 7 -12.04 54.43 12.90
CA LYS A 7 -11.08 54.29 11.79
C LYS A 7 -10.00 53.26 12.13
N ILE A 8 -9.46 53.28 13.35
CA ILE A 8 -8.46 52.30 13.79
C ILE A 8 -9.05 50.88 13.80
N LEU A 9 -10.29 50.71 14.27
CA LEU A 9 -10.95 49.40 14.29
C LEU A 9 -11.17 48.85 12.87
N ILE A 10 -11.54 49.70 11.90
CA ILE A 10 -11.72 49.29 10.50
C ILE A 10 -10.38 48.94 9.85
N THR A 11 -9.30 49.69 10.14
CA THR A 11 -7.97 49.37 9.60
C THR A 11 -7.40 48.08 10.17
N VAL A 12 -7.60 47.81 11.47
CA VAL A 12 -7.20 46.54 12.10
C VAL A 12 -8.01 45.37 11.55
N LEU A 13 -9.32 45.55 11.28
CA LEU A 13 -10.16 44.50 10.70
C LEU A 13 -9.75 44.16 9.25
N VAL A 14 -9.42 45.16 8.44
CA VAL A 14 -8.96 44.96 7.05
C VAL A 14 -7.58 44.30 6.99
N VAL A 15 -6.67 44.64 7.91
CA VAL A 15 -5.35 44.00 8.01
C VAL A 15 -5.46 42.57 8.55
N MET A 16 -6.41 42.26 9.45
CA MET A 16 -6.67 40.88 9.89
C MET A 16 -7.27 40.00 8.78
N VAL A 17 -8.14 40.56 7.92
CA VAL A 17 -8.71 39.80 6.78
C VAL A 17 -7.66 39.52 5.70
N LEU A 18 -6.63 40.37 5.57
CA LEU A 18 -5.48 40.16 4.67
C LEU A 18 -4.38 39.25 5.25
N TRP A 19 -4.51 38.82 6.51
CA TRP A 19 -3.60 37.90 7.21
C TRP A 19 -4.27 36.57 7.60
N LEU A 20 -5.47 36.31 7.06
CA LEU A 20 -5.89 34.93 6.92
C LEU A 20 -5.00 34.34 5.83
N PRO A 21 -4.15 33.33 6.11
CA PRO A 21 -3.68 32.51 5.02
C PRO A 21 -4.96 32.09 4.30
N THR A 22 -5.09 32.46 3.03
CA THR A 22 -5.85 31.62 2.11
C THR A 22 -5.22 30.26 2.29
N VAL A 23 -5.83 29.42 3.11
CA VAL A 23 -5.76 27.99 2.95
C VAL A 23 -6.33 27.81 1.54
N GLN A 24 -5.45 27.94 0.53
CA GLN A 24 -5.62 27.14 -0.67
C GLN A 24 -5.85 25.76 -0.08
N ALA A 25 -7.06 25.24 -0.25
CA ALA A 25 -7.28 23.83 -0.06
C ALA A 25 -6.17 23.19 -0.87
N GLU A 26 -5.18 22.64 -0.18
CA GLU A 26 -4.18 21.77 -0.76
C GLU A 26 -5.04 20.67 -1.37
N GLU A 27 -5.24 20.72 -2.69
CA GLU A 27 -5.83 19.61 -3.42
C GLU A 27 -4.96 18.43 -3.03
N ALA A 28 -5.50 17.56 -2.18
CA ALA A 28 -4.74 16.43 -1.69
C ALA A 28 -4.42 15.57 -2.93
N ASP A 29 -3.17 15.64 -3.38
CA ASP A 29 -2.73 14.97 -4.59
C ASP A 29 -3.07 13.47 -4.52
N ALA A 30 -3.43 12.90 -5.67
CA ALA A 30 -3.61 11.47 -5.77
C ALA A 30 -2.27 10.75 -5.51
N LEU A 31 -2.33 9.50 -5.06
CA LEU A 31 -1.15 8.73 -4.69
C LEU A 31 -1.03 7.48 -5.55
N LEU A 32 -0.01 7.46 -6.41
CA LEU A 32 0.34 6.31 -7.21
C LEU A 32 1.15 5.29 -6.38
N ARG A 33 0.84 4.00 -6.53
CA ARG A 33 1.46 2.89 -5.80
C ARG A 33 1.98 1.82 -6.75
N TRP A 34 3.20 1.36 -6.50
CA TRP A 34 3.82 0.23 -7.18
C TRP A 34 3.61 -1.05 -6.39
N LYS A 35 3.65 -2.19 -7.07
CA LYS A 35 3.58 -3.51 -6.43
C LYS A 35 4.73 -3.83 -5.47
N ASN A 36 5.85 -3.12 -5.60
CA ASN A 36 7.01 -3.24 -4.71
C ASN A 36 6.87 -2.40 -3.41
N GLY A 37 5.73 -1.73 -3.23
CA GLY A 37 5.44 -0.85 -2.09
C GLY A 37 5.86 0.60 -2.24
N ASP A 38 6.52 0.98 -3.34
CA ASP A 38 6.85 2.38 -3.60
C ASP A 38 5.58 3.20 -3.83
N MET A 39 5.66 4.47 -3.48
CA MET A 39 4.56 5.43 -3.62
C MET A 39 5.07 6.68 -4.32
N LEU A 40 4.19 7.46 -4.95
CA LEU A 40 4.49 8.78 -5.50
C LEU A 40 3.23 9.65 -5.56
N PRO A 41 3.18 10.82 -4.89
CA PRO A 41 2.06 11.73 -5.04
C PRO A 41 2.12 12.45 -6.39
N GLY A 42 0.95 12.85 -6.88
CA GLY A 42 0.82 13.57 -8.13
C GLY A 42 -0.57 13.45 -8.73
N GLN A 43 -0.63 13.61 -10.05
CA GLN A 43 -1.85 13.68 -10.82
C GLN A 43 -1.75 12.83 -12.08
N MET A 44 -2.89 12.31 -12.49
CA MET A 44 -3.02 11.50 -13.68
C MET A 44 -3.20 12.41 -14.89
N ASN A 45 -2.29 12.34 -15.86
CA ASN A 45 -2.35 13.16 -17.08
C ASN A 45 -2.94 12.40 -18.28
N GLY A 46 -3.11 11.09 -18.15
CA GLY A 46 -3.76 10.22 -19.14
C GLY A 46 -3.06 8.87 -19.30
N SER A 47 -3.33 8.18 -20.41
CA SER A 47 -2.63 6.94 -20.80
C SER A 47 -2.28 6.89 -22.27
N SER A 48 -1.28 6.07 -22.58
CA SER A 48 -1.04 5.49 -23.90
C SER A 48 -1.15 3.96 -23.81
N SER A 49 -1.22 3.24 -24.92
CA SER A 49 -1.40 1.77 -24.96
C SER A 49 -0.55 1.02 -23.92
N GLY A 50 -1.17 0.59 -22.80
CA GLY A 50 -0.53 -0.16 -21.71
C GLY A 50 0.26 0.66 -20.68
N ALA A 51 0.28 1.99 -20.77
CA ALA A 51 1.05 2.85 -19.89
C ALA A 51 0.25 4.09 -19.42
N ILE A 52 0.46 4.51 -18.17
CA ILE A 52 -0.10 5.75 -17.62
C ILE A 52 0.92 6.89 -17.67
N HIS A 53 0.42 8.12 -17.76
CA HIS A 53 1.21 9.35 -17.69
C HIS A 53 0.90 10.01 -16.34
N TRP A 54 1.93 10.15 -15.52
CA TRP A 54 1.81 10.64 -14.14
C TRP A 54 2.65 11.89 -13.95
N GLY A 55 2.00 13.02 -13.69
CA GLY A 55 2.67 14.26 -13.29
C GLY A 55 2.91 14.24 -11.79
N SER A 56 4.13 14.53 -11.36
CA SER A 56 4.47 14.59 -9.93
C SER A 56 5.32 15.84 -9.65
N PRO A 57 5.10 16.54 -8.52
CA PRO A 57 5.84 17.76 -8.20
C PRO A 57 7.35 17.56 -8.07
N TYR A 58 7.83 16.32 -7.91
CA TYR A 58 9.26 15.99 -7.79
C TYR A 58 10.01 15.89 -9.13
N PHE A 59 9.30 15.94 -10.26
CA PHE A 59 9.87 15.82 -11.59
C PHE A 59 9.40 16.95 -12.50
N LEU A 60 10.23 17.33 -13.47
CA LEU A 60 9.87 18.33 -14.49
C LEU A 60 9.11 17.73 -15.68
N ASP A 61 9.17 16.40 -15.82
CA ASP A 61 8.57 15.64 -16.90
C ASP A 61 7.58 14.62 -16.30
N ASP A 62 6.53 14.30 -17.05
CA ASP A 62 5.61 13.24 -16.68
C ASP A 62 6.30 11.87 -16.70
N LEU A 63 6.03 11.04 -15.70
CA LEU A 63 6.43 9.65 -15.72
C LEU A 63 5.50 8.87 -16.65
N VAL A 64 6.06 8.22 -17.66
CA VAL A 64 5.33 7.26 -18.51
C VAL A 64 5.61 5.86 -18.01
N LEU A 65 4.63 5.24 -17.35
CA LEU A 65 4.79 4.02 -16.56
C LEU A 65 3.96 2.87 -17.13
N ASP A 66 4.58 1.70 -17.29
CA ASP A 66 3.88 0.46 -17.63
C ASP A 66 2.89 0.08 -16.51
N ILE A 67 1.64 -0.23 -16.86
CA ILE A 67 0.60 -0.58 -15.89
C ILE A 67 0.91 -1.86 -15.11
N SER A 68 1.68 -2.79 -15.69
CA SER A 68 1.98 -4.09 -15.07
C SER A 68 2.81 -4.00 -13.79
N VAL A 69 3.57 -2.91 -13.59
CA VAL A 69 4.36 -2.68 -12.37
C VAL A 69 3.57 -1.98 -11.27
N LEU A 70 2.39 -1.44 -11.60
CA LEU A 70 1.57 -0.65 -10.70
C LEU A 70 0.62 -1.55 -9.92
N ASP A 71 0.35 -1.13 -8.69
CA ASP A 71 -0.63 -1.74 -7.81
C ASP A 71 -1.95 -0.96 -7.86
N SER A 72 -1.89 0.34 -7.57
CA SER A 72 -3.08 1.17 -7.48
C SER A 72 -2.81 2.67 -7.55
N ILE A 73 -3.88 3.43 -7.77
CA ILE A 73 -3.92 4.88 -7.60
C ILE A 73 -5.00 5.15 -6.55
N ALA A 74 -4.61 5.79 -5.45
CA ALA A 74 -5.52 6.21 -4.40
C ALA A 74 -5.85 7.69 -4.58
N PHE A 75 -7.14 8.01 -4.60
CA PHE A 75 -7.62 9.38 -4.74
C PHE A 75 -8.00 9.95 -3.36
N PRO A 76 -7.90 11.28 -3.17
CA PRO A 76 -8.35 11.91 -1.95
C PRO A 76 -9.83 11.62 -1.69
N LYS A 77 -10.18 11.35 -0.43
CA LYS A 77 -11.55 11.01 -0.05
C LYS A 77 -12.46 12.20 -0.29
N SER A 78 -13.43 12.03 -1.17
CA SER A 78 -14.58 12.92 -1.31
C SER A 78 -15.85 12.17 -0.94
N SER A 79 -16.66 12.76 -0.07
CA SER A 79 -17.92 12.18 0.40
C SER A 79 -19.08 12.91 -0.25
N VAL A 80 -19.29 12.65 -1.54
CA VAL A 80 -20.50 13.10 -2.23
C VAL A 80 -21.53 11.98 -2.16
N LEU A 81 -22.69 12.28 -1.57
CA LEU A 81 -23.82 11.37 -1.59
C LEU A 81 -24.32 11.18 -3.03
N THR A 82 -24.47 9.93 -3.45
CA THR A 82 -25.13 9.58 -4.71
C THR A 82 -26.60 9.97 -4.65
N THR A 83 -27.13 10.37 -5.80
CA THR A 83 -28.50 10.89 -5.94
C THR A 83 -29.43 9.98 -6.70
N GLU A 84 -28.87 8.99 -7.38
CA GLU A 84 -29.56 8.09 -8.28
C GLU A 84 -30.38 7.05 -7.52
N THR A 85 -31.34 6.46 -8.23
CA THR A 85 -32.46 5.72 -7.66
C THR A 85 -32.14 4.28 -7.30
N PHE A 86 -31.37 3.57 -8.14
CA PHE A 86 -31.15 2.14 -7.97
C PHE A 86 -29.68 1.83 -7.73
N ARG A 87 -29.44 0.94 -6.78
CA ARG A 87 -28.23 0.14 -6.70
C ARG A 87 -28.44 -1.10 -7.56
N VAL A 88 -27.47 -1.41 -8.39
CA VAL A 88 -27.53 -2.50 -9.36
C VAL A 88 -26.41 -3.49 -9.08
N ASP A 89 -26.74 -4.77 -8.99
CA ASP A 89 -25.76 -5.84 -8.82
C ASP A 89 -25.66 -6.68 -10.09
N ALA A 90 -24.45 -6.80 -10.62
CA ALA A 90 -24.15 -7.67 -11.75
C ALA A 90 -23.64 -9.05 -11.31
N VAL A 91 -23.85 -10.03 -12.19
CA VAL A 91 -23.45 -11.42 -11.99
C VAL A 91 -21.94 -11.59 -11.90
N SER A 92 -21.17 -10.66 -12.46
CA SER A 92 -19.71 -10.57 -12.36
C SER A 92 -19.21 -10.04 -11.00
N GLY A 93 -20.14 -9.60 -10.15
CA GLY A 93 -19.86 -9.05 -8.83
C GLY A 93 -19.73 -7.52 -8.79
N ASP A 94 -19.78 -6.86 -9.94
CA ASP A 94 -19.82 -5.40 -10.05
C ASP A 94 -21.07 -4.81 -9.43
N VAL A 95 -20.92 -3.61 -8.88
CA VAL A 95 -21.98 -2.86 -8.22
C VAL A 95 -21.92 -1.43 -8.69
N TRP A 96 -23.05 -0.88 -9.13
CA TRP A 96 -23.15 0.56 -9.42
C TRP A 96 -24.45 1.16 -8.92
N VAL A 97 -24.50 2.49 -8.96
CA VAL A 97 -25.65 3.29 -8.58
C VAL A 97 -26.07 4.15 -9.76
N ALA A 98 -27.32 3.98 -10.22
CA ALA A 98 -27.84 4.63 -11.41
C ALA A 98 -29.38 4.70 -11.42
N ASP A 99 -29.92 5.58 -12.26
CA ASP A 99 -31.33 5.60 -12.63
C ASP A 99 -31.56 4.65 -13.80
N LEU A 100 -32.58 3.79 -13.71
CA LEU A 100 -33.04 2.98 -14.83
C LEU A 100 -33.98 3.83 -15.69
N ILE A 101 -33.56 4.17 -16.91
CA ILE A 101 -34.27 5.13 -17.76
C ILE A 101 -34.96 4.48 -18.97
N ASP A 102 -34.47 3.33 -19.45
CA ASP A 102 -35.09 2.57 -20.54
C ASP A 102 -34.69 1.08 -20.47
N SER A 103 -35.43 0.23 -21.16
CA SER A 103 -35.11 -1.20 -21.28
C SER A 103 -35.80 -1.85 -22.48
N ASP A 104 -35.14 -2.84 -23.07
CA ASP A 104 -35.73 -3.72 -24.09
C ASP A 104 -35.59 -5.18 -23.66
N ALA A 105 -35.84 -6.16 -24.54
CA ALA A 105 -35.76 -7.58 -24.19
C ALA A 105 -34.39 -8.02 -23.66
N ASP A 106 -33.31 -7.39 -24.12
CA ASP A 106 -31.92 -7.84 -23.97
C ASP A 106 -31.06 -6.87 -23.15
N THR A 107 -31.43 -5.58 -23.08
CA THR A 107 -30.64 -4.54 -22.43
C THR A 107 -31.43 -3.65 -21.47
N PHE A 108 -30.72 -3.11 -20.48
CA PHE A 108 -31.12 -1.97 -19.67
C PHE A 108 -30.30 -0.75 -20.07
N LEU A 109 -30.92 0.42 -20.11
CA LEU A 109 -30.24 1.70 -20.24
C LEU A 109 -30.25 2.41 -18.88
N PHE A 110 -29.06 2.66 -18.35
CA PHE A 110 -28.85 3.36 -17.09
C PHE A 110 -28.35 4.78 -17.31
N SER A 111 -28.63 5.66 -16.35
CA SER A 111 -28.04 6.99 -16.24
C SER A 111 -27.42 7.15 -14.86
N SER A 112 -26.13 7.48 -14.81
CA SER A 112 -25.38 7.73 -13.58
C SER A 112 -24.62 9.04 -13.70
N LYS A 113 -24.48 9.80 -12.61
CA LYS A 113 -23.63 10.99 -12.60
C LYS A 113 -22.16 10.63 -12.80
N ARG A 114 -21.72 9.48 -12.28
CA ARG A 114 -20.34 9.02 -12.38
C ARG A 114 -20.02 8.36 -13.72
N HIS A 115 -21.01 7.74 -14.35
CA HIS A 115 -20.78 6.89 -15.52
C HIS A 115 -21.49 7.36 -16.80
N GLY A 116 -22.21 8.48 -16.74
CA GLY A 116 -23.05 8.94 -17.84
C GLY A 116 -24.19 7.96 -18.14
N GLN A 117 -24.60 7.90 -19.40
CA GLN A 117 -25.58 6.92 -19.86
C GLN A 117 -24.87 5.73 -20.50
N PHE A 118 -25.27 4.51 -20.14
CA PHE A 118 -24.67 3.29 -20.67
C PHE A 118 -25.67 2.14 -20.72
N ARG A 119 -25.49 1.25 -21.71
CA ARG A 119 -26.32 0.05 -21.87
C ARG A 119 -25.66 -1.15 -21.19
N VAL A 120 -26.48 -1.99 -20.60
CA VAL A 120 -26.04 -3.20 -19.90
C VAL A 120 -26.90 -4.37 -20.34
N LYS A 121 -26.29 -5.55 -20.54
CA LYS A 121 -27.03 -6.79 -20.83
C LYS A 121 -27.92 -7.15 -19.64
N ARG A 122 -29.18 -7.44 -19.88
CA ARG A 122 -30.11 -7.89 -18.82
C ARG A 122 -29.63 -9.18 -18.17
N SER A 123 -29.08 -10.10 -18.96
CA SER A 123 -28.49 -11.34 -18.46
C SER A 123 -27.27 -11.13 -17.55
N ALA A 124 -26.70 -9.92 -17.52
CA ALA A 124 -25.60 -9.61 -16.62
C ALA A 124 -26.06 -9.03 -15.28
N ILE A 125 -27.35 -8.74 -15.11
CA ILE A 125 -27.91 -8.16 -13.88
C ILE A 125 -28.83 -9.17 -13.24
N TYR A 126 -28.61 -9.47 -11.97
CA TYR A 126 -29.53 -10.33 -11.21
C TYR A 126 -30.38 -9.53 -10.24
N ARG A 127 -30.02 -8.27 -9.94
CA ARG A 127 -30.74 -7.49 -8.94
C ARG A 127 -30.64 -5.98 -9.13
N LEU A 128 -31.75 -5.30 -8.83
CA LEU A 128 -31.85 -3.86 -8.64
C LEU A 128 -32.53 -3.59 -7.29
N ASP A 129 -31.96 -2.72 -6.47
CA ASP A 129 -32.55 -2.24 -5.21
C ASP A 129 -32.68 -0.73 -5.21
N ARG A 130 -33.83 -0.20 -4.81
CA ARG A 130 -34.02 1.25 -4.67
C ARG A 130 -33.23 1.79 -3.47
N LEU A 131 -32.51 2.89 -3.70
CA LEU A 131 -31.82 3.71 -2.71
C LEU A 131 -32.75 4.85 -2.29
N GLU A 132 -33.31 4.79 -1.08
CA GLU A 132 -34.09 5.91 -0.53
C GLU A 132 -33.19 6.82 0.30
N ARG A 133 -33.24 8.13 0.03
CA ARG A 133 -32.27 9.14 0.53
C ARG A 133 -32.62 9.76 1.89
N GLN A 134 -33.81 9.50 2.42
CA GLN A 134 -34.24 9.95 3.74
C GLN A 134 -35.07 8.83 4.36
N GLU A 135 -34.57 8.30 5.49
CA GLU A 135 -35.24 7.31 6.31
C GLU A 135 -35.63 6.04 5.56
N ARG A 136 -34.62 5.23 5.21
CA ARG A 136 -34.84 3.79 5.18
C ARG A 136 -35.31 3.35 6.57
N HIS A 137 -36.62 3.34 6.83
CA HIS A 137 -37.20 2.58 7.94
C HIS A 137 -36.88 1.09 7.82
N ASP A 138 -36.38 0.66 6.65
CA ASP A 138 -35.89 -0.68 6.37
C ASP A 138 -34.39 -0.86 6.55
N PHE A 139 -33.57 0.16 6.86
CA PHE A 139 -32.12 -0.04 7.07
C PHE A 139 -31.75 0.02 8.54
N LEU A 140 -31.14 -1.06 9.03
CA LEU A 140 -30.80 -1.21 10.43
C LEU A 140 -29.32 -0.94 10.70
N PHE A 141 -28.43 -1.45 9.85
CA PHE A 141 -27.00 -1.38 10.11
C PHE A 141 -26.15 -1.57 8.85
N ASP A 142 -25.10 -0.74 8.71
CA ASP A 142 -24.01 -0.90 7.75
C ASP A 142 -22.75 -1.41 8.46
N GLY A 143 -22.46 -2.69 8.37
CA GLY A 143 -21.23 -3.29 8.89
C GLY A 143 -20.06 -3.29 7.91
N SER A 144 -20.20 -2.73 6.70
CA SER A 144 -19.09 -2.63 5.75
C SER A 144 -18.06 -1.57 6.15
N ARG A 145 -18.34 -0.72 7.13
CA ARG A 145 -17.41 0.33 7.60
C ARG A 145 -16.98 0.05 9.02
N LEU A 146 -15.66 -0.01 9.28
CA LEU A 146 -15.15 -0.25 10.64
C LEU A 146 -15.65 0.79 11.64
N THR A 147 -15.81 2.04 11.20
CA THR A 147 -16.33 3.15 12.02
C THR A 147 -17.73 2.93 12.56
N ASN A 148 -18.51 2.02 11.97
CA ASN A 148 -19.89 1.75 12.38
C ASN A 148 -19.95 0.66 13.48
N TRP A 149 -18.85 -0.05 13.73
CA TRP A 149 -18.74 -1.07 14.77
C TRP A 149 -18.39 -0.43 16.12
N LYS A 150 -18.88 -1.03 17.21
CA LYS A 150 -18.57 -0.61 18.59
C LYS A 150 -17.79 -1.75 19.25
N SER A 151 -16.70 -1.46 19.97
CA SER A 151 -15.95 -2.53 20.65
C SER A 151 -16.81 -3.18 21.76
N SER A 152 -16.72 -4.51 21.88
CA SER A 152 -17.53 -5.35 22.78
C SER A 152 -17.10 -5.32 24.25
N LYS A 153 -16.01 -4.62 24.62
CA LYS A 153 -15.52 -4.67 26.00
C LYS A 153 -16.29 -3.68 26.90
N PRO A 154 -16.87 -4.14 28.02
CA PRO A 154 -17.60 -3.27 28.93
C PRO A 154 -16.66 -2.21 29.52
N LYS A 155 -17.08 -0.95 29.40
CA LYS A 155 -16.51 0.21 30.10
C LYS A 155 -16.46 -0.06 31.60
N LYS A 156 -15.29 -0.40 32.13
CA LYS A 156 -15.06 -0.43 33.58
C LYS A 156 -14.46 0.92 33.97
N ASP A 157 -15.22 1.66 34.78
CA ASP A 157 -14.92 2.92 35.45
C ASP A 157 -14.28 4.04 34.61
N MET A 158 -15.15 4.95 34.16
CA MET A 158 -14.87 6.01 33.21
C MET A 158 -14.66 7.34 33.96
N THR A 159 -13.40 7.68 34.26
CA THR A 159 -13.00 9.04 34.69
C THR A 159 -11.79 9.61 33.94
N ASP A 160 -11.19 8.87 33.00
CA ASP A 160 -9.99 9.32 32.28
C ASP A 160 -10.25 9.46 30.75
N PRO A 161 -10.19 10.68 30.18
CA PRO A 161 -10.30 10.95 28.74
C PRO A 161 -9.26 10.20 27.88
N ALA A 162 -8.10 9.83 28.45
CA ALA A 162 -7.07 9.09 27.71
C ALA A 162 -7.49 7.65 27.36
N SER A 163 -8.39 7.05 28.14
CA SER A 163 -8.88 5.68 27.94
C SER A 163 -9.80 5.55 26.72
N LEU A 164 -10.48 6.63 26.31
CA LEU A 164 -11.32 6.65 25.11
C LEU A 164 -10.49 6.58 23.81
N PHE A 165 -9.25 7.07 23.83
CA PHE A 165 -8.32 6.98 22.71
C PHE A 165 -7.60 5.63 22.63
N LEU A 166 -7.47 4.91 23.75
CA LEU A 166 -6.79 3.61 23.81
C LEU A 166 -7.70 2.42 23.47
N ASP A 167 -9.03 2.53 23.62
CA ASP A 167 -9.96 1.47 23.21
C ASP A 167 -10.10 1.35 21.69
N SER A 168 -9.91 2.44 20.93
CA SER A 168 -9.75 2.37 19.47
C SER A 168 -8.45 1.68 19.01
N ILE A 169 -7.50 1.49 19.93
CA ILE A 169 -6.19 0.84 19.68
C ILE A 169 -6.24 -0.66 20.06
N ARG A 170 -7.32 -1.15 20.70
CA ARG A 170 -7.47 -2.56 21.15
C ARG A 170 -8.45 -3.41 20.34
N SER A 171 -9.03 -2.85 19.29
CA SER A 171 -9.71 -3.65 18.27
C SER A 171 -8.63 -4.26 17.38
N ASN A 172 -8.50 -5.59 17.35
CA ASN A 172 -7.63 -6.30 16.41
C ASN A 172 -8.12 -6.20 14.95
N TRP A 173 -9.13 -5.35 14.73
CA TRP A 173 -9.64 -4.97 13.42
C TRP A 173 -9.20 -3.55 13.10
N TYR A 174 -8.70 -3.37 11.89
CA TYR A 174 -8.27 -2.10 11.33
C TYR A 174 -9.02 -1.85 10.02
N SER A 175 -9.09 -0.58 9.62
CA SER A 175 -9.67 -0.24 8.32
C SER A 175 -8.67 -0.60 7.23
N ASP A 176 -9.12 -1.30 6.20
CA ASP A 176 -8.39 -1.30 4.94
C ASP A 176 -8.38 0.13 4.34
N ALA A 177 -7.70 0.31 3.22
CA ALA A 177 -7.61 1.62 2.59
C ALA A 177 -8.95 2.20 2.12
N GLU A 178 -9.95 1.33 1.92
CA GLU A 178 -11.30 1.71 1.53
C GLU A 178 -12.18 2.00 2.76
N GLY A 179 -11.79 1.59 3.97
CA GLY A 179 -12.53 1.77 5.22
C GLY A 179 -13.19 0.50 5.75
N HIS A 180 -13.03 -0.64 5.08
CA HIS A 180 -13.64 -1.91 5.47
C HIS A 180 -12.99 -2.50 6.72
N PRO A 181 -13.76 -3.15 7.62
CA PRO A 181 -13.19 -3.94 8.71
C PRO A 181 -12.31 -5.06 8.15
N GLN A 182 -11.03 -5.05 8.50
CA GLN A 182 -10.06 -6.08 8.17
C GLN A 182 -9.30 -6.52 9.42
N THR A 183 -8.93 -7.80 9.48
CA THR A 183 -8.04 -8.34 10.52
C THR A 183 -7.17 -9.46 9.94
N ASN A 184 -5.95 -9.59 10.47
CA ASN A 184 -5.05 -10.73 10.25
C ASN A 184 -4.82 -11.53 11.55
N ASP A 185 -5.61 -11.22 12.59
CA ASP A 185 -5.46 -11.82 13.90
C ASP A 185 -6.47 -12.96 14.05
N LEU A 186 -5.96 -14.15 14.36
CA LEU A 186 -6.80 -15.30 14.68
C LEU A 186 -7.65 -15.00 15.93
N LYS A 187 -8.95 -15.31 15.88
CA LYS A 187 -9.95 -15.02 16.93
C LYS A 187 -10.24 -13.54 17.17
N ALA A 188 -9.79 -12.64 16.31
CA ALA A 188 -10.24 -11.26 16.36
C ALA A 188 -11.76 -11.20 16.17
N GLU A 189 -12.43 -10.39 16.98
CA GLU A 189 -13.89 -10.29 17.03
C GLU A 189 -14.35 -8.83 16.97
N ILE A 190 -15.51 -8.61 16.34
CA ILE A 190 -16.25 -7.34 16.31
C ILE A 190 -17.72 -7.62 16.55
N PHE A 191 -18.37 -6.70 17.25
CA PHE A 191 -19.78 -6.81 17.61
C PHE A 191 -20.50 -5.48 17.41
N HIS A 192 -21.75 -5.53 16.98
CA HIS A 192 -22.62 -4.35 16.96
C HIS A 192 -23.92 -4.71 17.66
N ALA A 193 -24.19 -4.07 18.81
CA ALA A 193 -25.39 -4.31 19.59
C ALA A 193 -26.59 -3.60 18.96
N PHE A 194 -27.67 -4.35 18.68
CA PHE A 194 -28.96 -3.80 18.28
C PHE A 194 -30.08 -4.82 18.46
N ASN A 195 -31.31 -4.32 18.59
CA ASN A 195 -32.49 -5.16 18.72
C ASN A 195 -32.95 -5.64 17.34
N TRP A 196 -33.10 -6.95 17.20
CA TRP A 196 -33.66 -7.55 15.99
C TRP A 196 -35.13 -7.17 15.83
N PRO A 197 -35.58 -6.73 14.64
CA PRO A 197 -37.00 -6.62 14.34
C PRO A 197 -37.64 -8.01 14.19
N GLN A 198 -38.97 -8.04 14.13
CA GLN A 198 -39.73 -9.29 13.91
C GLN A 198 -39.40 -9.98 12.57
N GLY A 199 -38.98 -9.20 11.57
CA GLY A 199 -38.48 -9.74 10.31
C GLY A 199 -37.30 -8.93 9.80
N PHE A 200 -36.24 -9.60 9.38
CA PHE A 200 -35.03 -8.95 8.88
C PHE A 200 -34.39 -9.70 7.71
N GLU A 201 -33.54 -8.96 7.01
CA GLU A 201 -32.68 -9.45 5.94
C GLU A 201 -31.24 -9.03 6.24
N ILE A 202 -30.29 -9.95 6.04
CA ILE A 202 -28.84 -9.67 6.14
C ILE A 202 -28.21 -10.02 4.81
N GLU A 203 -27.42 -9.10 4.30
CA GLU A 203 -26.56 -9.30 3.12
C GLU A 203 -25.11 -9.24 3.56
N LEU A 204 -24.32 -10.24 3.20
CA LEU A 204 -22.95 -10.39 3.66
C LEU A 204 -22.01 -10.79 2.53
N GLU A 205 -20.85 -10.13 2.47
CA GLU A 205 -19.67 -10.58 1.73
C GLU A 205 -18.45 -10.58 2.65
N LEU A 206 -17.85 -11.75 2.82
CA LEU A 206 -16.60 -11.96 3.55
C LEU A 206 -15.52 -12.43 2.60
N THR A 207 -14.32 -11.85 2.71
CA THR A 207 -13.18 -12.22 1.87
C THR A 207 -11.93 -12.52 2.68
N SER A 208 -11.08 -13.40 2.15
CA SER A 208 -9.73 -13.72 2.64
C SER A 208 -8.77 -13.75 1.46
N THR A 209 -7.52 -13.37 1.70
CA THR A 209 -6.50 -13.23 0.66
C THR A 209 -5.76 -14.54 0.38
N THR A 210 -5.54 -15.38 1.39
CA THR A 210 -4.70 -16.58 1.27
C THR A 210 -5.50 -17.86 1.13
N GLN A 211 -6.58 -18.00 1.91
CA GLN A 211 -7.39 -19.22 2.04
C GLN A 211 -8.87 -18.90 1.89
N PRO A 212 -9.77 -19.89 1.89
CA PRO A 212 -11.19 -19.59 2.00
C PRO A 212 -11.52 -18.88 3.32
N PRO A 213 -12.46 -17.91 3.32
CA PRO A 213 -12.85 -17.21 4.53
C PRO A 213 -13.26 -18.20 5.62
N ASN A 214 -12.58 -18.17 6.76
CA ASN A 214 -12.91 -19.00 7.92
C ASN A 214 -13.36 -18.09 9.07
N PHE A 215 -14.61 -18.21 9.47
CA PHE A 215 -15.26 -17.23 10.35
C PHE A 215 -16.39 -17.84 11.19
N VAL A 216 -16.84 -17.05 12.17
CA VAL A 216 -18.14 -17.17 12.84
C VAL A 216 -18.92 -15.89 12.58
N LEU A 217 -20.17 -16.01 12.11
CA LEU A 217 -21.17 -14.94 12.07
C LEU A 217 -22.31 -15.34 13.00
N ALA A 218 -22.65 -14.53 14.00
CA ALA A 218 -23.72 -14.85 14.94
C ALA A 218 -24.72 -13.72 15.14
N LEU A 219 -25.99 -14.09 15.36
CA LEU A 219 -27.10 -13.18 15.64
C LEU A 219 -27.24 -12.90 17.15
N GLY A 220 -26.13 -12.62 17.79
CA GLY A 220 -26.00 -12.32 19.22
C GLY A 220 -24.56 -12.55 19.68
N GLU A 221 -24.19 -11.94 20.80
CA GLU A 221 -22.85 -12.09 21.37
C GLU A 221 -22.64 -13.45 22.07
N ASP A 222 -23.70 -14.02 22.67
CA ASP A 222 -23.63 -15.35 23.30
C ASP A 222 -23.71 -16.46 22.25
N LEU A 223 -22.55 -16.92 21.79
CA LEU A 223 -22.42 -17.96 20.75
C LEU A 223 -23.05 -19.31 21.13
N TYR A 224 -23.32 -19.59 22.41
CA TYR A 224 -23.98 -20.82 22.83
C TYR A 224 -25.49 -20.80 22.53
N GLN A 225 -26.11 -19.63 22.65
CA GLN A 225 -27.55 -19.44 22.44
C GLN A 225 -27.89 -18.85 21.07
N ALA A 226 -26.98 -18.04 20.51
CA ALA A 226 -27.17 -17.39 19.23
C ALA A 226 -27.16 -18.39 18.08
N LEU A 227 -28.05 -18.14 17.11
CA LEU A 227 -27.88 -18.71 15.78
C LEU A 227 -26.55 -18.20 15.22
N ARG A 228 -25.69 -19.12 14.81
CA ARG A 228 -24.43 -18.82 14.15
C ARG A 228 -24.25 -19.58 12.86
N LEU A 229 -23.67 -18.92 11.88
CA LEU A 229 -23.04 -19.51 10.71
C LEU A 229 -21.55 -19.62 10.98
N GLU A 230 -20.98 -20.80 10.78
CA GLU A 230 -19.57 -21.05 11.07
C GLU A 230 -18.96 -22.03 10.06
N ILE A 231 -17.68 -21.87 9.76
CA ILE A 231 -16.93 -22.81 8.91
C ILE A 231 -16.34 -23.93 9.75
N TRP A 232 -16.71 -25.17 9.43
CA TRP A 232 -16.19 -26.41 10.03
C TRP A 232 -15.49 -27.21 8.93
N LYS A 233 -14.15 -27.24 8.99
CA LYS A 233 -13.29 -27.72 7.89
C LYS A 233 -13.58 -26.95 6.60
N ASP A 234 -14.29 -27.56 5.67
CA ASP A 234 -14.66 -27.08 4.34
C ASP A 234 -16.18 -26.90 4.18
N GLU A 235 -16.97 -27.02 5.25
CA GLU A 235 -18.41 -26.80 5.22
C GLU A 235 -18.83 -25.56 6.02
N LEU A 236 -19.71 -24.77 5.43
CA LEU A 236 -20.48 -23.76 6.15
C LEU A 236 -21.67 -24.43 6.83
N VAL A 237 -21.76 -24.30 8.14
CA VAL A 237 -22.85 -24.88 8.95
C VAL A 237 -23.63 -23.80 9.67
N ALA A 238 -24.93 -24.04 9.86
CA ALA A 238 -25.81 -23.24 10.71
C ALA A 238 -26.06 -23.98 12.03
N VAL A 239 -25.85 -23.31 13.15
CA VAL A 239 -25.93 -23.91 14.50
C VAL A 239 -26.71 -23.01 15.47
N GLN A 240 -27.64 -23.60 16.22
CA GLN A 240 -28.29 -22.96 17.37
C GLN A 240 -28.77 -24.02 18.38
N GLY A 241 -28.15 -24.11 19.56
CA GLY A 241 -28.47 -25.18 20.52
C GLY A 241 -28.27 -26.57 19.90
N THR A 242 -29.36 -27.34 19.77
CA THR A 242 -29.35 -28.66 19.09
C THR A 242 -29.61 -28.59 17.59
N LEU A 243 -29.98 -27.42 17.05
CA LEU A 243 -30.13 -27.23 15.60
C LEU A 243 -28.73 -27.20 14.96
N PHE A 244 -28.52 -28.09 14.01
CA PHE A 244 -27.30 -28.19 13.22
C PHE A 244 -27.67 -28.61 11.79
N LYS A 245 -27.29 -27.80 10.79
CA LYS A 245 -27.44 -28.16 9.37
C LYS A 245 -26.29 -27.60 8.54
N SER A 246 -25.85 -28.38 7.55
CA SER A 246 -24.93 -27.92 6.51
C SER A 246 -25.66 -26.95 5.57
N VAL A 247 -24.98 -25.87 5.19
CA VAL A 247 -25.48 -24.82 4.28
C VAL A 247 -24.90 -25.04 2.88
N LEU A 248 -23.57 -25.11 2.78
CA LEU A 248 -22.83 -25.31 1.52
C LEU A 248 -21.39 -25.78 1.80
N ALA A 249 -20.78 -26.45 0.83
CA ALA A 249 -19.36 -26.76 0.82
C ALA A 249 -18.54 -25.61 0.22
N VAL A 250 -17.50 -25.17 0.92
CA VAL A 250 -16.61 -24.07 0.54
C VAL A 250 -15.40 -24.62 -0.21
N GLN A 251 -15.17 -24.14 -1.43
CA GLN A 251 -14.07 -24.65 -2.25
C GLN A 251 -12.71 -24.11 -1.77
N PRO A 252 -11.61 -24.88 -1.91
CA PRO A 252 -10.26 -24.46 -1.48
C PRO A 252 -9.76 -23.14 -2.11
N GLU A 253 -10.20 -22.82 -3.32
CA GLU A 253 -9.89 -21.61 -4.07
C GLU A 253 -10.87 -20.46 -3.82
N GLN A 254 -11.95 -20.69 -3.08
CA GLN A 254 -13.01 -19.69 -2.90
C GLN A 254 -12.57 -18.59 -1.92
N ARG A 255 -12.11 -17.45 -2.45
CA ARG A 255 -11.62 -16.31 -1.65
C ARG A 255 -12.71 -15.35 -1.16
N SER A 256 -13.94 -15.47 -1.68
CA SER A 256 -15.09 -14.66 -1.29
C SER A 256 -16.30 -15.54 -1.01
N LEU A 257 -17.00 -15.25 0.09
CA LEU A 257 -18.25 -15.89 0.45
C LEU A 257 -19.34 -14.83 0.54
N ARG A 258 -20.39 -15.01 -0.27
CA ARG A 258 -21.50 -14.08 -0.44
C ARG A 258 -22.81 -14.78 -0.06
N LEU A 259 -23.47 -14.28 0.97
CA LEU A 259 -24.69 -14.90 1.51
C LEU A 259 -25.78 -13.86 1.77
N ARG A 260 -27.02 -14.35 1.73
CA ARG A 260 -28.18 -13.62 2.19
C ARG A 260 -28.97 -14.44 3.20
N LEU A 261 -29.33 -13.81 4.32
CA LEU A 261 -30.18 -14.41 5.35
C LEU A 261 -31.49 -13.64 5.41
N THR A 262 -32.62 -14.35 5.48
CA THR A 262 -33.94 -13.75 5.75
C THR A 262 -34.60 -14.47 6.91
N TYR A 263 -35.17 -13.73 7.85
CA TYR A 263 -35.84 -14.26 9.04
C TYR A 263 -37.23 -13.69 9.21
N ASP A 264 -38.20 -14.56 9.52
CA ASP A 264 -39.56 -14.17 9.88
C ASP A 264 -39.97 -14.78 11.22
N GLU A 265 -40.21 -13.94 12.23
CA GLU A 265 -40.63 -14.33 13.58
C GLU A 265 -41.98 -15.04 13.61
N SER A 266 -42.94 -14.64 12.76
CA SER A 266 -44.28 -15.24 12.74
C SER A 266 -44.25 -16.73 12.38
N THR A 267 -43.25 -17.12 11.59
CA THR A 267 -43.03 -18.52 11.18
C THR A 267 -41.87 -19.18 11.94
N GLY A 268 -41.00 -18.38 12.58
CA GLY A 268 -39.75 -18.85 13.18
C GLY A 268 -38.79 -19.47 12.16
N VAL A 269 -38.87 -19.06 10.89
CA VAL A 269 -38.08 -19.63 9.80
C VAL A 269 -36.96 -18.67 9.39
N LEU A 270 -35.74 -19.18 9.38
CA LEU A 270 -34.59 -18.54 8.75
C LEU A 270 -34.26 -19.24 7.43
N LYS A 271 -34.07 -18.46 6.37
CA LYS A 271 -33.57 -18.94 5.09
C LYS A 271 -32.19 -18.37 4.84
N VAL A 272 -31.26 -19.21 4.42
CA VAL A 272 -29.96 -18.80 3.87
C VAL A 272 -30.01 -19.05 2.38
N SER A 273 -29.68 -18.04 1.60
CA SER A 273 -29.60 -18.11 0.14
C SER A 273 -28.24 -17.60 -0.31
N ASP A 274 -27.84 -18.00 -1.51
CA ASP A 274 -26.77 -17.29 -2.20
C ASP A 274 -27.24 -15.88 -2.62
N PHE A 275 -26.33 -15.10 -3.19
CA PHE A 275 -26.67 -13.75 -3.63
C PHE A 275 -27.62 -13.71 -4.84
N ALA A 276 -27.73 -14.80 -5.60
CA ALA A 276 -28.71 -14.95 -6.68
C ALA A 276 -30.10 -15.39 -6.18
N GLU A 277 -30.30 -15.41 -4.85
CA GLU A 277 -31.51 -15.85 -4.15
C GLU A 277 -31.84 -17.34 -4.35
N ASN A 278 -30.86 -18.17 -4.72
CA ASN A 278 -31.04 -19.62 -4.67
C ASN A 278 -31.01 -20.07 -3.21
N LEU A 279 -32.04 -20.79 -2.78
CA LEU A 279 -32.15 -21.27 -1.42
C LEU A 279 -31.07 -22.33 -1.13
N LEU A 280 -30.17 -22.03 -0.19
CA LEU A 280 -29.14 -22.94 0.29
C LEU A 280 -29.62 -23.72 1.51
N LEU A 281 -30.34 -23.05 2.42
CA LEU A 281 -30.82 -23.64 3.64
C LEU A 281 -32.14 -23.03 4.10
N ARG A 282 -33.06 -23.87 4.58
CA ARG A 282 -34.23 -23.48 5.36
C ARG A 282 -34.14 -24.10 6.75
N LEU A 283 -34.11 -23.25 7.77
CA LEU A 283 -34.07 -23.61 9.18
C LEU A 283 -35.38 -23.18 9.84
N GLU A 284 -36.03 -24.10 10.54
CA GLU A 284 -37.28 -23.84 11.28
C GLU A 284 -37.01 -23.86 12.78
N GLY A 285 -37.85 -23.17 13.55
CA GLY A 285 -37.70 -23.08 15.02
C GLY A 285 -36.57 -22.16 15.48
N VAL A 286 -36.10 -21.26 14.60
CA VAL A 286 -35.05 -20.29 14.93
C VAL A 286 -35.62 -19.18 15.82
N LYS A 287 -34.88 -18.86 16.87
CA LYS A 287 -35.21 -17.76 17.79
C LYS A 287 -33.96 -16.90 17.98
N PRO A 288 -33.85 -15.74 17.31
CA PRO A 288 -32.73 -14.83 17.53
C PRO A 288 -32.57 -14.49 19.01
N THR A 289 -31.33 -14.38 19.49
CA THR A 289 -31.08 -14.10 20.90
C THR A 289 -31.55 -12.70 21.24
N THR A 290 -32.34 -12.57 22.31
CA THR A 290 -32.81 -11.28 22.83
C THR A 290 -31.85 -10.69 23.86
N GLU A 291 -31.14 -11.53 24.61
CA GLU A 291 -30.06 -11.12 25.50
C GLU A 291 -28.77 -10.86 24.71
N ARG A 292 -28.16 -9.67 24.87
CA ARG A 292 -26.98 -9.25 24.08
C ARG A 292 -27.19 -9.44 22.57
N SER A 293 -28.37 -9.01 22.13
CA SER A 293 -28.79 -8.97 20.74
C SER A 293 -27.88 -8.05 19.91
N GLY A 294 -27.63 -8.47 18.68
CA GLY A 294 -26.76 -7.76 17.77
C GLY A 294 -26.07 -8.71 16.80
N LEU A 295 -25.11 -8.18 16.06
CA LEU A 295 -24.36 -8.92 15.06
C LEU A 295 -22.91 -9.10 15.51
N TYR A 296 -22.44 -10.34 15.52
CA TYR A 296 -21.09 -10.74 15.92
C TYR A 296 -20.35 -11.36 14.75
N ILE A 297 -19.09 -10.96 14.54
CA ILE A 297 -18.17 -11.59 13.59
C ILE A 297 -16.87 -11.93 14.30
N GLN A 298 -16.37 -13.15 14.08
CA GLN A 298 -15.05 -13.58 14.52
C GLN A 298 -14.25 -14.21 13.38
N ASN A 299 -12.98 -13.84 13.28
CA ASN A 299 -12.02 -14.48 12.40
C ASN A 299 -11.55 -15.83 12.98
N LYS A 300 -11.60 -16.89 12.16
CA LYS A 300 -11.05 -18.22 12.46
C LYS A 300 -9.92 -18.63 11.50
N GLY A 301 -9.58 -17.79 10.52
CA GLY A 301 -8.51 -18.00 9.54
C GLY A 301 -7.29 -17.10 9.75
N GLU A 302 -6.44 -17.06 8.73
CA GLU A 302 -5.26 -16.17 8.69
C GLU A 302 -5.67 -14.71 8.57
N ASP A 303 -6.64 -14.41 7.71
CA ASP A 303 -7.18 -13.07 7.51
C ASP A 303 -8.69 -13.09 7.24
N LEU A 304 -9.34 -11.98 7.53
CA LEU A 304 -10.74 -11.77 7.22
C LEU A 304 -11.03 -10.29 6.95
N THR A 305 -11.76 -10.03 5.87
CA THR A 305 -12.27 -8.69 5.54
C THR A 305 -13.78 -8.74 5.37
N VAL A 306 -14.50 -7.81 6.01
CA VAL A 306 -15.93 -7.60 5.81
C VAL A 306 -16.12 -6.62 4.67
N ARG A 307 -16.23 -7.14 3.44
CA ARG A 307 -16.40 -6.32 2.23
C ARG A 307 -17.80 -5.74 2.12
N ARG A 308 -18.82 -6.49 2.53
CA ARG A 308 -20.20 -6.03 2.57
C ARG A 308 -20.92 -6.60 3.77
N LEU A 309 -21.66 -5.75 4.46
CA LEU A 309 -22.61 -6.19 5.48
C LEU A 309 -23.73 -5.17 5.63
N GLY A 310 -24.92 -5.52 5.16
CA GLY A 310 -26.12 -4.69 5.31
C GLY A 310 -27.18 -5.46 6.08
N VAL A 311 -27.80 -4.81 7.07
CA VAL A 311 -28.94 -5.36 7.81
C VAL A 311 -30.16 -4.50 7.51
N TYR A 312 -31.27 -5.16 7.16
CA TYR A 312 -32.50 -4.51 6.75
C TYR A 312 -33.73 -5.07 7.48
N HIS A 313 -34.79 -4.28 7.65
CA HIS A 313 -36.11 -4.84 7.95
C HIS A 313 -36.61 -5.61 6.74
N GLN A 314 -37.28 -6.73 7.00
CA GLN A 314 -37.98 -7.46 5.95
C GLN A 314 -39.30 -6.73 5.64
N PHE A 315 -39.52 -6.38 4.37
CA PHE A 315 -40.83 -5.90 3.92
C PHE A 315 -41.89 -6.99 4.18
N ALA A 316 -43.12 -6.58 4.53
CA ALA A 316 -44.23 -7.48 4.80
C ALA A 316 -44.27 -8.60 3.75
N GLN A 317 -44.27 -9.87 4.19
CA GLN A 317 -44.34 -10.99 3.25
C GLN A 317 -45.56 -10.80 2.36
N PRO A 318 -45.43 -10.99 1.03
CA PRO A 318 -46.58 -10.96 0.15
C PRO A 318 -47.63 -11.95 0.67
N THR A 319 -48.89 -11.50 0.65
CA THR A 319 -50.02 -12.26 1.19
C THR A 319 -50.16 -13.60 0.47
N ALA A 320 -49.73 -14.69 1.12
CA ALA A 320 -50.10 -16.10 0.92
C ALA A 320 -50.28 -16.66 -0.52
N GLN A 321 -49.86 -15.96 -1.58
CA GLN A 321 -49.67 -16.54 -2.89
C GLN A 321 -48.30 -17.20 -2.88
N GLN A 322 -48.27 -18.46 -3.31
CA GLN A 322 -47.12 -19.34 -3.30
C GLN A 322 -45.99 -18.71 -4.13
N LEU A 323 -45.13 -17.93 -3.48
CA LEU A 323 -44.06 -17.17 -4.12
C LEU A 323 -43.08 -18.14 -4.78
N ASP A 324 -43.09 -18.17 -6.10
CA ASP A 324 -42.14 -18.95 -6.89
C ASP A 324 -40.81 -18.19 -7.01
N LEU A 325 -39.84 -18.55 -6.15
CA LEU A 325 -38.51 -17.94 -6.11
C LEU A 325 -37.66 -18.27 -7.34
N SER A 326 -38.07 -19.22 -8.18
CA SER A 326 -37.39 -19.53 -9.43
C SER A 326 -37.72 -18.55 -10.56
N LYS A 327 -38.74 -17.69 -10.37
CA LYS A 327 -39.18 -16.73 -11.39
C LYS A 327 -38.70 -15.30 -11.12
N PRO A 328 -38.45 -14.50 -12.18
CA PRO A 328 -38.26 -13.06 -12.05
C PRO A 328 -39.41 -12.41 -11.28
N ARG A 329 -39.09 -11.37 -10.51
CA ARG A 329 -40.06 -10.74 -9.61
C ARG A 329 -39.70 -9.29 -9.31
N VAL A 330 -40.74 -8.49 -9.08
CA VAL A 330 -40.64 -7.07 -8.72
C VAL A 330 -41.38 -6.87 -7.40
N TYR A 331 -40.68 -6.28 -6.44
CA TYR A 331 -41.20 -5.95 -5.13
C TYR A 331 -41.61 -4.48 -5.10
N MET A 332 -42.79 -4.24 -4.53
CA MET A 332 -43.41 -2.94 -4.44
C MET A 332 -43.39 -2.42 -2.98
N ARG A 333 -43.42 -1.09 -2.79
CA ARG A 333 -43.37 -0.44 -1.47
C ARG A 333 -44.57 -0.81 -0.59
N ASN A 334 -45.70 -1.14 -1.20
CA ASN A 334 -46.91 -1.62 -0.50
C ASN A 334 -46.82 -3.09 -0.03
N GLY A 335 -45.71 -3.79 -0.29
CA GLY A 335 -45.52 -5.21 0.03
C GLY A 335 -46.01 -6.19 -1.04
N GLU A 336 -46.60 -5.69 -2.13
CA GLU A 336 -46.99 -6.51 -3.29
C GLU A 336 -45.74 -7.05 -4.01
N VAL A 337 -45.82 -8.29 -4.47
CA VAL A 337 -44.80 -8.92 -5.30
C VAL A 337 -45.42 -9.35 -6.62
N ILE A 338 -44.93 -8.78 -7.70
CA ILE A 338 -45.40 -9.05 -9.06
C ILE A 338 -44.40 -10.00 -9.73
N HIS A 339 -44.86 -11.15 -10.21
CA HIS A 339 -44.04 -12.07 -10.99
C HIS A 339 -43.80 -11.53 -12.40
N GLY A 340 -42.55 -11.55 -12.85
CA GLY A 340 -42.13 -11.10 -14.18
C GLY A 340 -40.90 -10.20 -14.17
N LYS A 341 -40.49 -9.80 -15.38
CA LYS A 341 -39.33 -8.93 -15.62
C LYS A 341 -39.76 -7.47 -15.63
N LEU A 342 -39.03 -6.60 -14.93
CA LEU A 342 -39.25 -5.15 -14.96
C LEU A 342 -38.74 -4.54 -16.26
N PHE A 343 -39.59 -3.79 -16.94
CA PHE A 343 -39.27 -2.94 -18.07
C PHE A 343 -39.57 -1.47 -17.74
N VAL A 344 -38.81 -0.58 -18.36
CA VAL A 344 -39.01 0.88 -18.32
C VAL A 344 -39.02 1.37 -19.76
N TYR A 345 -39.97 2.25 -20.10
CA TYR A 345 -39.98 2.98 -21.36
C TYR A 345 -40.51 4.40 -21.12
N LYS A 346 -39.73 5.42 -21.48
CA LYS A 346 -40.09 6.84 -21.28
C LYS A 346 -40.56 7.14 -19.84
N ASN A 347 -39.81 6.68 -18.84
CA ASN A 347 -40.11 6.78 -17.40
C ASN A 347 -41.36 6.02 -16.90
N ASN A 348 -42.03 5.24 -17.74
CA ASN A 348 -43.12 4.37 -17.31
C ASN A 348 -42.60 2.95 -17.07
N GLY A 349 -42.92 2.39 -15.90
CA GLY A 349 -42.58 1.01 -15.54
C GLY A 349 -43.68 0.03 -15.93
N TYR A 350 -43.30 -1.17 -16.36
CA TYR A 350 -44.23 -2.29 -16.50
C TYR A 350 -43.51 -3.61 -16.24
N VAL A 351 -44.24 -4.61 -15.77
CA VAL A 351 -43.75 -5.97 -15.52
C VAL A 351 -44.37 -6.90 -16.55
N VAL A 352 -43.55 -7.78 -17.13
CA VAL A 352 -44.01 -8.83 -18.05
C VAL A 352 -43.73 -10.19 -17.43
N ASP A 353 -44.79 -10.96 -17.16
CA ASP A 353 -44.67 -12.34 -16.65
C ASP A 353 -44.24 -13.31 -17.78
N THR A 354 -43.85 -14.52 -17.39
CA THR A 354 -43.46 -15.67 -18.21
C THR A 354 -44.48 -16.07 -19.26
N ASP A 355 -45.77 -15.78 -19.05
CA ASP A 355 -46.85 -15.99 -20.01
C ASP A 355 -47.02 -14.83 -21.02
N GLY A 356 -46.22 -13.76 -20.88
CA GLY A 356 -46.30 -12.55 -21.69
C GLY A 356 -47.32 -11.51 -21.19
N THR A 357 -47.99 -11.77 -20.06
CA THR A 357 -48.94 -10.82 -19.47
C THR A 357 -48.20 -9.58 -18.99
N ARG A 358 -48.67 -8.40 -19.44
CA ARG A 358 -48.12 -7.11 -19.04
C ARG A 358 -48.97 -6.48 -17.94
N GLN A 359 -48.30 -6.01 -16.88
CA GLN A 359 -48.87 -5.20 -15.81
C GLN A 359 -48.11 -3.88 -15.71
N ASP A 360 -48.77 -2.74 -15.88
CA ASP A 360 -48.15 -1.44 -15.68
C ASP A 360 -47.92 -1.19 -14.18
N VAL A 361 -46.77 -0.60 -13.84
CA VAL A 361 -46.37 -0.32 -12.45
C VAL A 361 -45.81 1.10 -12.31
N ASP A 362 -46.07 1.74 -11.16
CA ASP A 362 -45.39 2.98 -10.82
C ASP A 362 -43.95 2.67 -10.39
N LEU A 363 -42.97 3.17 -11.16
CA LEU A 363 -41.55 2.96 -10.90
C LEU A 363 -41.12 3.53 -9.53
N LEU A 364 -41.84 4.53 -9.01
CA LEU A 364 -41.62 5.09 -7.66
C LEU A 364 -42.01 4.15 -6.54
N GLN A 365 -42.88 3.16 -6.82
CA GLN A 365 -43.26 2.12 -5.86
C GLN A 365 -42.35 0.91 -5.95
N VAL A 366 -41.55 0.74 -7.00
CA VAL A 366 -40.62 -0.38 -7.12
C VAL A 366 -39.49 -0.23 -6.10
N THR A 367 -39.39 -1.17 -5.17
CA THR A 367 -38.32 -1.23 -4.16
C THR A 367 -37.19 -2.17 -4.58
N ARG A 368 -37.52 -3.25 -5.28
CA ARG A 368 -36.54 -4.25 -5.72
C ARG A 368 -37.00 -4.98 -6.98
N ALA A 369 -36.08 -5.33 -7.87
CA ALA A 369 -36.32 -6.25 -8.97
C ALA A 369 -35.25 -7.34 -8.97
N VAL A 370 -35.65 -8.59 -9.15
CA VAL A 370 -34.77 -9.77 -9.03
C VAL A 370 -34.93 -10.66 -10.25
N GLN A 371 -33.81 -11.12 -10.80
CA GLN A 371 -33.74 -12.10 -11.86
C GLN A 371 -32.98 -13.35 -11.37
N PRO A 372 -33.70 -14.38 -10.89
CA PRO A 372 -33.09 -15.56 -10.30
C PRO A 372 -32.47 -16.48 -11.36
N GLY A 373 -31.64 -17.43 -10.90
CA GLY A 373 -31.13 -18.52 -11.73
C GLY A 373 -29.99 -18.14 -12.69
N ILE A 374 -29.43 -16.93 -12.58
CA ILE A 374 -28.23 -16.56 -13.32
C ILE A 374 -27.00 -16.92 -12.48
N PRO A 375 -26.10 -17.80 -12.96
CA PRO A 375 -24.89 -18.14 -12.21
C PRO A 375 -23.98 -16.92 -12.09
N LEU A 376 -23.42 -16.72 -10.89
CA LEU A 376 -22.37 -15.73 -10.68
C LEU A 376 -21.12 -16.13 -11.47
N ILE A 377 -20.42 -15.13 -12.00
CA ILE A 377 -19.22 -15.32 -12.80
C ILE A 377 -18.05 -14.72 -12.04
N THR A 378 -16.98 -15.49 -11.86
CA THR A 378 -15.73 -14.94 -11.33
C THR A 378 -15.09 -14.04 -12.38
N SER A 379 -15.02 -12.74 -12.11
CA SER A 379 -14.34 -11.77 -12.95
C SER A 379 -12.83 -11.85 -12.76
N ASP A 380 -12.09 -12.14 -13.83
CA ASP A 380 -10.62 -12.09 -13.93
C ASP A 380 -10.13 -10.74 -14.50
N GLN A 381 -10.98 -9.72 -14.46
CA GLN A 381 -10.69 -8.44 -15.09
C GLN A 381 -9.51 -7.74 -14.40
N PRO A 382 -8.58 -7.16 -15.18
CA PRO A 382 -7.31 -6.70 -14.65
C PRO A 382 -7.37 -5.35 -13.93
N VAL A 383 -8.51 -4.67 -13.94
CA VAL A 383 -8.67 -3.34 -13.35
C VAL A 383 -9.98 -3.25 -12.58
N THR A 384 -9.90 -2.67 -11.39
CA THR A 384 -11.04 -2.43 -10.49
C THR A 384 -11.08 -0.96 -10.11
N LEU A 385 -12.22 -0.30 -10.31
CA LEU A 385 -12.50 1.07 -9.90
C LEU A 385 -13.50 1.07 -8.75
N GLU A 386 -13.10 1.68 -7.63
CA GLU A 386 -13.83 1.66 -6.37
C GLU A 386 -14.25 3.09 -5.99
N TYR A 387 -15.42 3.22 -5.38
CA TYR A 387 -15.92 4.46 -4.79
C TYR A 387 -16.29 4.27 -3.32
N PRO A 388 -16.22 5.34 -2.49
CA PRO A 388 -16.64 5.29 -1.08
C PRO A 388 -18.10 4.91 -0.84
N SER A 389 -18.95 4.87 -1.86
CA SER A 389 -20.34 4.42 -1.74
C SER A 389 -20.51 2.90 -1.83
N GLY A 390 -19.42 2.13 -1.97
CA GLY A 390 -19.47 0.68 -2.25
C GLY A 390 -19.82 0.35 -3.70
N VAL A 391 -19.66 1.32 -4.61
CA VAL A 391 -19.70 1.08 -6.06
C VAL A 391 -18.35 0.52 -6.48
N GLU A 392 -18.37 -0.56 -7.24
CA GLU A 392 -17.19 -1.27 -7.70
C GLU A 392 -17.42 -1.71 -9.15
N LEU A 393 -16.54 -1.28 -10.05
CA LEU A 393 -16.58 -1.63 -11.46
C LEU A 393 -15.27 -2.27 -11.89
N ARG A 394 -15.35 -3.42 -12.56
CA ARG A 394 -14.24 -4.24 -13.03
C ARG A 394 -14.24 -4.32 -14.54
N GLY A 395 -13.07 -4.24 -15.14
CA GLY A 395 -12.95 -4.31 -16.59
C GLY A 395 -11.53 -4.25 -17.12
N LYS A 396 -11.42 -4.23 -18.44
CA LYS A 396 -10.16 -3.90 -19.13
C LYS A 396 -10.09 -2.40 -19.33
N LEU A 397 -8.96 -1.81 -18.96
CA LEU A 397 -8.70 -0.41 -19.19
C LEU A 397 -8.47 -0.16 -20.69
N VAL A 398 -9.36 0.62 -21.30
CA VAL A 398 -9.26 1.02 -22.71
C VAL A 398 -8.49 2.32 -22.82
N GLN A 399 -8.81 3.29 -21.95
CA GLN A 399 -8.21 4.62 -21.94
C GLN A 399 -8.27 5.22 -20.55
N VAL A 400 -7.29 6.05 -20.24
CA VAL A 400 -7.23 6.91 -19.07
C VAL A 400 -7.13 8.35 -19.53
N ASN A 401 -7.96 9.20 -18.94
CA ASN A 401 -7.93 10.66 -19.04
C ASN A 401 -7.72 11.22 -17.62
N PRO A 402 -7.40 12.52 -17.46
CA PRO A 402 -7.18 13.10 -16.14
C PRO A 402 -8.33 12.88 -15.15
N ASP A 403 -9.57 13.07 -15.61
CA ASP A 403 -10.76 13.01 -14.74
C ASP A 403 -11.63 11.77 -14.95
N SER A 404 -11.22 10.85 -15.83
CA SER A 404 -12.06 9.69 -16.17
C SER A 404 -11.25 8.52 -16.73
N VAL A 405 -11.76 7.30 -16.56
CA VAL A 405 -11.26 6.10 -17.21
C VAL A 405 -12.33 5.47 -18.08
N LEU A 406 -11.93 4.88 -19.20
CA LEU A 406 -12.81 4.11 -20.07
C LEU A 406 -12.57 2.63 -19.82
N LEU A 407 -13.59 1.94 -19.28
CA LEU A 407 -13.51 0.53 -18.91
C LEU A 407 -14.39 -0.32 -19.82
N GLN A 408 -13.80 -1.33 -20.45
CA GLN A 408 -14.56 -2.41 -21.07
C GLN A 408 -14.94 -3.42 -19.97
N THR A 409 -16.21 -3.41 -19.56
CA THR A 409 -16.73 -4.32 -18.54
C THR A 409 -17.30 -5.60 -19.18
N ALA A 410 -17.53 -6.63 -18.37
CA ALA A 410 -18.12 -7.89 -18.83
C ALA A 410 -19.63 -7.78 -19.13
N PHE A 411 -20.30 -6.78 -18.55
CA PHE A 411 -21.75 -6.62 -18.59
C PHE A 411 -22.24 -5.65 -19.68
N SER A 412 -21.33 -4.90 -20.31
CA SER A 412 -21.63 -3.97 -21.41
C SER A 412 -20.85 -4.36 -22.67
N ASP A 413 -21.46 -4.21 -23.84
CA ASP A 413 -20.77 -4.37 -25.13
C ASP A 413 -19.93 -3.14 -25.49
N GLU A 414 -20.35 -1.96 -25.04
CA GLU A 414 -19.63 -0.70 -25.24
C GLU A 414 -18.80 -0.33 -23.98
N PRO A 415 -17.58 0.23 -24.14
CA PRO A 415 -16.81 0.71 -23.00
C PRO A 415 -17.55 1.82 -22.23
N ILE A 416 -17.51 1.74 -20.90
CA ILE A 416 -18.17 2.70 -20.01
C ILE A 416 -17.16 3.76 -19.58
N THR A 417 -17.53 5.03 -19.73
CA THR A 417 -16.74 6.14 -19.21
C THR A 417 -17.04 6.29 -17.73
N CYS A 418 -16.03 6.17 -16.87
CA CYS A 418 -16.16 6.29 -15.43
C CYS A 418 -15.38 7.50 -14.94
N SER A 419 -16.07 8.42 -14.28
CA SER A 419 -15.47 9.59 -13.62
C SER A 419 -14.55 9.15 -12.48
N LEU A 420 -13.35 9.73 -12.43
CA LEU A 420 -12.42 9.61 -11.31
C LEU A 420 -12.75 10.60 -10.18
N VAL A 421 -13.60 11.60 -10.46
CA VAL A 421 -14.16 12.45 -9.41
C VAL A 421 -14.90 11.58 -8.39
N ASP A 422 -14.56 11.74 -7.11
CA ASP A 422 -15.05 10.97 -5.97
C ASP A 422 -14.70 9.47 -5.98
N ALA A 423 -13.88 8.99 -6.92
CA ALA A 423 -13.32 7.64 -6.82
C ALA A 423 -12.46 7.55 -5.54
N SER A 424 -12.43 6.39 -4.89
CA SER A 424 -11.47 6.14 -3.81
C SER A 424 -10.19 5.55 -4.37
N ARG A 425 -10.31 4.67 -5.37
CA ARG A 425 -9.18 3.90 -5.85
C ARG A 425 -9.39 3.32 -7.24
N LEU A 426 -8.31 3.29 -8.03
CA LEU A 426 -8.18 2.49 -9.24
C LEU A 426 -7.09 1.44 -9.00
N ARG A 427 -7.42 0.16 -9.05
CA ARG A 427 -6.50 -0.97 -8.81
C ARG A 427 -6.15 -1.69 -10.10
N PHE A 428 -4.94 -2.20 -10.18
CA PHE A 428 -4.41 -2.96 -11.30
C PHE A 428 -4.12 -4.41 -10.85
N GLU A 429 -5.09 -5.29 -11.03
CA GLU A 429 -5.01 -6.72 -10.74
C GLU A 429 -4.36 -7.46 -11.92
N THR A 430 -3.04 -7.38 -12.04
CA THR A 430 -2.33 -8.17 -13.05
C THR A 430 -1.84 -9.47 -12.42
N ASN A 431 -2.35 -10.61 -12.91
CA ASN A 431 -1.93 -11.99 -12.59
C ASN A 431 -0.48 -12.31 -12.97
N THR A 432 0.29 -11.33 -13.42
CA THR A 432 1.73 -11.47 -13.56
C THR A 432 2.29 -11.49 -12.14
N PRO A 433 2.78 -12.64 -11.62
CA PRO A 433 3.61 -12.59 -10.45
C PRO A 433 4.68 -11.55 -10.74
N LEU A 434 4.89 -10.60 -9.80
CA LEU A 434 6.19 -9.94 -9.71
C LEU A 434 7.20 -11.04 -9.97
N ILE A 435 8.12 -10.85 -10.90
CA ILE A 435 9.18 -11.84 -11.15
C ILE A 435 9.90 -12.02 -9.82
N SER A 436 9.42 -12.96 -9.01
CA SER A 436 9.93 -13.39 -7.72
C SER A 436 11.05 -14.40 -7.97
N GLY A 437 11.80 -14.13 -9.04
CA GLY A 437 12.94 -14.88 -9.53
C GLY A 437 14.12 -13.96 -9.86
N ASP A 438 14.00 -12.64 -9.65
CA ASP A 438 15.21 -11.82 -9.59
C ASP A 438 15.53 -11.53 -8.14
N LYS A 439 16.76 -11.82 -7.75
CA LYS A 439 17.42 -11.21 -6.59
C LYS A 439 17.67 -9.70 -6.88
N GLY A 440 16.74 -9.05 -7.59
CA GLY A 440 16.89 -7.78 -8.30
C GLY A 440 16.65 -6.54 -7.44
N GLY A 441 16.06 -6.70 -6.25
CA GLY A 441 15.97 -5.62 -5.26
C GLY A 441 17.33 -5.21 -4.65
N LEU A 442 18.41 -5.93 -4.95
CA LEU A 442 19.76 -5.61 -4.51
C LEU A 442 20.48 -4.59 -5.43
N ASN A 443 19.96 -4.35 -6.65
CA ASN A 443 20.64 -3.56 -7.69
C ASN A 443 19.90 -2.29 -8.13
N GLU A 444 19.01 -1.77 -7.29
CA GLU A 444 18.26 -0.55 -7.58
C GLU A 444 18.77 0.62 -6.74
N ASP A 445 18.85 1.79 -7.36
CA ASP A 445 19.05 3.03 -6.63
C ASP A 445 17.75 3.41 -5.92
N LYS A 446 17.85 4.19 -4.84
CA LYS A 446 16.71 4.72 -4.09
C LYS A 446 16.69 6.23 -4.14
N LEU A 447 15.57 6.78 -4.57
CA LEU A 447 15.26 8.19 -4.48
C LEU A 447 14.37 8.41 -3.24
N PHE A 448 14.91 9.14 -2.27
CA PHE A 448 14.21 9.57 -1.06
C PHE A 448 13.64 10.97 -1.29
N TYR A 449 12.35 11.11 -1.03
CA TYR A 449 11.64 12.38 -1.08
C TYR A 449 10.65 12.41 0.08
N ALA A 450 10.62 13.52 0.83
CA ALA A 450 9.88 13.60 2.10
C ALA A 450 10.14 12.36 3.00
N SER A 451 9.08 11.63 3.40
CA SER A 451 9.16 10.40 4.20
C SER A 451 9.06 9.11 3.36
N ASN A 452 9.12 9.20 2.03
CA ASN A 452 8.89 8.08 1.12
C ASN A 452 10.14 7.76 0.27
N THR A 453 10.09 6.59 -0.36
CA THR A 453 11.14 6.11 -1.27
C THR A 453 10.56 5.67 -2.59
N LEU A 454 11.28 5.95 -3.66
CA LEU A 454 11.01 5.44 -5.00
C LEU A 454 12.27 4.70 -5.49
N ARG A 455 12.12 3.46 -5.95
CA ARG A 455 13.22 2.67 -6.49
C ARG A 455 13.33 2.84 -8.01
N GLY A 456 14.56 2.74 -8.51
CA GLY A 456 14.86 3.00 -9.91
C GLY A 456 16.34 3.08 -10.18
N ARG A 457 16.72 3.92 -11.14
CA ARG A 457 18.11 4.20 -11.51
C ARG A 457 18.33 5.68 -11.75
N VAL A 458 19.45 6.19 -11.24
CA VAL A 458 19.94 7.52 -11.62
C VAL A 458 20.75 7.43 -12.91
N LEU A 459 20.51 8.36 -13.84
CA LEU A 459 21.24 8.49 -15.11
C LEU A 459 21.90 9.86 -15.18
N PHE A 460 23.13 9.89 -15.67
CA PHE A 460 23.90 11.10 -15.91
C PHE A 460 24.09 11.26 -17.43
N HIS A 461 23.69 12.40 -17.99
CA HIS A 461 23.92 12.71 -19.41
C HIS A 461 25.07 13.72 -19.56
N GLY A 462 25.97 13.44 -20.50
CA GLY A 462 27.16 14.25 -20.77
C GLY A 462 26.93 15.40 -21.76
N LYS A 463 27.53 16.55 -21.40
CA LYS A 463 27.93 17.73 -22.19
C LYS A 463 26.92 18.66 -22.88
N ASP A 464 25.70 18.25 -23.27
CA ASP A 464 24.84 19.14 -24.11
C ASP A 464 23.39 19.36 -23.66
N THR A 465 22.99 19.00 -22.43
CA THR A 465 21.63 19.28 -21.93
C THR A 465 21.62 19.94 -20.55
N SER A 466 20.65 20.82 -20.33
CA SER A 466 20.49 21.64 -19.12
C SER A 466 20.10 20.86 -17.84
N SER A 467 20.05 19.52 -17.90
CA SER A 467 19.70 18.65 -16.77
C SER A 467 20.68 17.48 -16.69
N LEU A 468 21.64 17.56 -15.76
CA LEU A 468 22.72 16.58 -15.61
C LEU A 468 22.30 15.28 -14.94
N ILE A 469 21.19 15.29 -14.20
CA ILE A 469 20.69 14.13 -13.43
C ILE A 469 19.26 13.82 -13.86
N GLN A 470 19.02 12.58 -14.25
CA GLN A 470 17.70 12.06 -14.59
C GLN A 470 17.41 10.81 -13.76
N TRP A 471 16.13 10.58 -13.49
CA TRP A 471 15.65 9.42 -12.75
C TRP A 471 14.83 8.52 -13.65
N LYS A 472 15.08 7.21 -13.62
CA LYS A 472 14.24 6.21 -14.27
C LYS A 472 13.67 5.28 -13.20
N SER A 473 12.41 5.48 -12.84
CA SER A 473 11.72 4.59 -11.89
C SER A 473 11.48 3.20 -12.50
N ILE A 474 11.19 2.22 -11.65
CA ILE A 474 10.79 0.89 -12.11
C ILE A 474 9.54 0.97 -12.99
N GLY A 475 9.58 0.31 -14.15
CA GLY A 475 8.52 0.32 -15.16
C GLY A 475 8.40 1.62 -15.95
N ALA A 476 9.26 2.62 -15.73
CA ALA A 476 9.27 3.82 -16.56
C ALA A 476 9.84 3.53 -17.95
N LEU A 477 9.09 3.94 -18.98
CA LEU A 477 9.51 3.80 -20.37
C LEU A 477 10.66 4.77 -20.72
N LYS A 478 10.71 5.94 -20.07
CA LYS A 478 11.72 6.99 -20.28
C LYS A 478 12.18 7.58 -18.94
N PRO A 479 13.43 8.07 -18.85
CA PRO A 479 13.88 8.80 -17.67
C PRO A 479 13.29 10.21 -17.63
N VAL A 480 13.11 10.73 -16.41
CA VAL A 480 12.53 12.05 -16.13
C VAL A 480 13.56 12.95 -15.42
N ARG A 481 13.46 14.26 -15.62
CA ARG A 481 14.33 15.23 -14.95
C ARG A 481 13.80 15.53 -13.55
N LEU A 482 14.71 15.65 -12.58
CA LEU A 482 14.38 16.05 -11.21
C LEU A 482 13.96 17.53 -11.18
N ALA A 483 12.96 17.86 -10.36
CA ALA A 483 12.55 19.23 -10.13
C ALA A 483 13.51 19.93 -9.15
N ASN A 484 13.87 21.19 -9.42
CA ASN A 484 14.89 21.92 -8.67
C ASN A 484 14.38 22.56 -7.36
N ASN A 485 13.09 22.44 -7.07
CA ASN A 485 12.41 23.07 -5.94
C ASN A 485 12.23 22.15 -4.73
N TRP A 486 12.69 20.90 -4.78
CA TRP A 486 12.53 19.92 -3.70
C TRP A 486 13.87 19.33 -3.25
N THR A 487 13.98 19.06 -1.95
CA THR A 487 15.11 18.30 -1.40
C THR A 487 14.92 16.82 -1.68
N ILE A 488 15.72 16.28 -2.59
CA ILE A 488 15.72 14.86 -2.97
C ILE A 488 17.09 14.28 -2.61
N ARG A 489 17.11 13.10 -1.98
CA ARG A 489 18.34 12.34 -1.72
C ARG A 489 18.35 11.07 -2.56
N ILE A 490 19.45 10.81 -3.24
CA ILE A 490 19.64 9.56 -4.01
C ILE A 490 20.69 8.70 -3.31
N GLU A 491 20.35 7.45 -3.04
CA GLU A 491 21.28 6.42 -2.58
C GLU A 491 21.50 5.42 -3.71
N ARG A 492 22.77 5.17 -4.06
CA ARG A 492 23.12 4.26 -5.15
C ARG A 492 23.44 2.87 -4.62
N SER A 493 23.02 1.83 -5.34
CA SER A 493 23.40 0.45 -4.97
C SER A 493 24.89 0.19 -5.25
N LEU A 494 25.59 -0.40 -4.27
CA LEU A 494 27.04 -0.69 -4.30
C LEU A 494 27.45 -1.64 -5.44
N GLN A 495 26.57 -2.56 -5.86
CA GLN A 495 26.84 -3.46 -6.99
C GLN A 495 26.66 -2.78 -8.36
N SER A 496 25.83 -1.74 -8.45
CA SER A 496 25.80 -0.87 -9.65
C SER A 496 26.96 0.12 -9.67
N ALA A 497 27.58 0.38 -8.51
CA ALA A 497 28.76 1.24 -8.40
C ALA A 497 30.06 0.53 -8.79
N SER A 498 30.14 -0.81 -8.76
CA SER A 498 31.30 -1.52 -9.33
C SER A 498 31.36 -1.43 -10.87
N ASP A 499 30.22 -1.18 -11.52
CA ASP A 499 30.13 -0.79 -12.94
C ASP A 499 30.26 0.75 -13.13
N ALA A 500 30.49 1.53 -12.06
CA ALA A 500 30.61 3.00 -12.15
C ALA A 500 31.79 3.49 -12.99
N SER A 501 32.74 2.61 -13.29
CA SER A 501 33.83 2.85 -14.26
C SER A 501 33.32 3.12 -15.69
N HIS A 502 32.03 2.90 -15.98
CA HIS A 502 31.42 3.16 -17.29
C HIS A 502 30.66 4.49 -17.44
N TYR A 503 30.38 5.26 -16.36
CA TYR A 503 29.54 6.47 -16.44
C TYR A 503 30.33 7.77 -16.63
N PHE A 504 31.60 7.77 -16.24
CA PHE A 504 32.53 8.84 -16.51
C PHE A 504 33.92 8.22 -16.61
N ASP A 505 34.78 8.80 -17.45
CA ASP A 505 36.14 8.31 -17.61
C ASP A 505 36.97 8.64 -16.35
N PRO A 506 37.39 7.64 -15.54
CA PRO A 506 38.20 7.89 -14.35
C PRO A 506 39.57 8.49 -14.70
N ALA A 507 40.07 8.29 -15.93
CA ALA A 507 41.29 8.93 -16.40
C ALA A 507 41.07 10.43 -16.64
N GLN A 508 39.86 10.83 -17.06
CA GLN A 508 39.46 12.22 -17.25
C GLN A 508 39.13 12.92 -15.93
N PHE A 509 38.50 12.23 -14.98
CA PHE A 509 38.11 12.78 -13.66
C PHE A 509 38.76 11.98 -12.53
N PRO A 510 40.09 12.13 -12.34
CA PRO A 510 40.87 11.29 -11.44
C PRO A 510 40.72 11.64 -9.95
N ASN A 511 40.11 12.76 -9.60
CA ASN A 511 40.07 13.25 -8.22
C ASN A 511 38.67 13.14 -7.65
N THR A 512 38.55 13.11 -6.33
CA THR A 512 37.28 13.06 -5.61
C THR A 512 37.18 14.24 -4.64
N LEU A 513 36.06 14.94 -4.67
CA LEU A 513 35.71 16.03 -3.76
C LEU A 513 34.72 15.54 -2.72
N HIS A 514 35.07 15.66 -1.44
CA HIS A 514 34.14 15.43 -0.34
C HIS A 514 33.64 16.77 0.18
N LEU A 515 32.33 17.00 0.17
CA LEU A 515 31.73 18.25 0.64
C LEU A 515 31.41 18.20 2.13
N GLN A 516 31.31 19.37 2.78
CA GLN A 516 30.90 19.47 4.19
C GLN A 516 29.48 18.95 4.42
N SER A 517 28.62 19.05 3.41
CA SER A 517 27.26 18.51 3.39
C SER A 517 27.22 16.97 3.24
N GLY A 518 28.36 16.34 2.93
CA GLY A 518 28.52 14.88 2.88
C GLY A 518 28.47 14.28 1.47
N GLU A 519 28.16 15.05 0.43
CA GLU A 519 28.23 14.59 -0.95
C GLU A 519 29.68 14.34 -1.39
N ILE A 520 29.83 13.44 -2.35
CA ILE A 520 31.11 13.03 -2.93
C ILE A 520 31.03 13.19 -4.44
N LEU A 521 31.92 14.01 -5.02
CA LEU A 521 31.90 14.32 -6.45
C LEU A 521 33.21 13.85 -7.13
N PRO A 522 33.15 13.00 -8.18
CA PRO A 522 34.31 12.81 -9.05
C PRO A 522 34.59 14.11 -9.80
N CYS A 523 35.87 14.44 -9.97
CA CYS A 523 36.29 15.68 -10.59
C CYS A 523 37.71 15.62 -11.18
N GLN A 524 37.99 16.60 -12.02
CA GLN A 524 39.33 17.01 -12.40
C GLN A 524 39.57 18.39 -11.78
N ILE A 525 40.55 18.49 -10.89
CA ILE A 525 40.92 19.77 -10.29
C ILE A 525 41.73 20.55 -11.34
N ILE A 526 41.32 21.79 -11.59
CA ILE A 526 41.96 22.69 -12.56
C ILE A 526 42.95 23.60 -11.85
N ALA A 527 42.50 24.29 -10.80
CA ALA A 527 43.30 25.26 -10.05
C ALA A 527 42.67 25.53 -8.68
N SER A 528 43.46 26.07 -7.75
CA SER A 528 42.97 26.65 -6.50
C SER A 528 43.64 28.01 -6.30
N ASP A 529 42.89 29.00 -5.87
CA ASP A 529 43.43 30.34 -5.53
C ASP A 529 43.62 30.55 -4.02
N GLY A 530 43.45 29.48 -3.22
CA GLY A 530 43.54 29.52 -1.75
C GLY A 530 42.24 29.90 -1.04
N THR A 531 41.21 30.32 -1.78
CA THR A 531 39.85 30.55 -1.27
C THR A 531 38.78 29.76 -2.05
N THR A 532 39.01 29.55 -3.33
CA THR A 532 38.13 28.82 -4.23
C THR A 532 38.90 27.75 -4.99
N LEU A 533 38.24 26.61 -5.18
CA LEU A 533 38.70 25.51 -6.01
C LEU A 533 37.98 25.56 -7.35
N SER A 534 38.74 25.62 -8.44
CA SER A 534 38.25 25.40 -9.79
C SER A 534 38.37 23.94 -10.19
N PHE A 535 37.28 23.31 -10.63
CA PHE A 535 37.24 21.90 -11.01
C PHE A 535 36.27 21.68 -12.17
N GLN A 536 36.41 20.54 -12.84
CA GLN A 536 35.39 19.99 -13.72
C GLN A 536 34.87 18.70 -13.13
N SER A 537 33.57 18.45 -13.26
CA SER A 537 32.95 17.22 -12.77
C SER A 537 32.02 16.67 -13.85
N PRO A 538 31.89 15.35 -13.98
CA PRO A 538 30.95 14.77 -14.92
C PRO A 538 29.49 14.92 -14.47
N ILE A 539 29.25 15.33 -13.22
CA ILE A 539 27.91 15.38 -12.61
C ILE A 539 27.44 16.79 -12.24
N THR A 540 28.29 17.83 -12.36
CA THR A 540 27.90 19.22 -12.12
C THR A 540 28.52 20.17 -13.15
N SER A 541 27.75 21.19 -13.55
CA SER A 541 28.22 22.29 -14.40
C SER A 541 28.96 23.37 -13.60
N MET A 542 28.95 23.27 -12.26
CA MET A 542 29.68 24.15 -11.37
C MET A 542 31.18 23.97 -11.58
N GLN A 543 31.86 25.05 -11.96
CA GLN A 543 33.30 25.02 -12.24
C GLN A 543 34.15 25.58 -11.10
N ARG A 544 33.54 26.21 -10.10
CA ARG A 544 34.21 26.82 -8.94
C ARG A 544 33.42 26.62 -7.68
N MET A 545 34.10 26.31 -6.57
CA MET A 545 33.51 26.14 -5.25
C MET A 545 34.41 26.76 -4.17
N ASP A 546 33.80 27.36 -3.14
CA ASP A 546 34.52 27.84 -1.96
C ASP A 546 35.16 26.67 -1.20
N LEU A 547 36.43 26.79 -0.84
CA LEU A 547 37.14 25.79 -0.03
C LEU A 547 36.46 25.55 1.32
N ALA A 548 35.74 26.53 1.88
CA ALA A 548 34.97 26.36 3.11
C ALA A 548 33.83 25.32 2.97
N SER A 549 33.36 25.07 1.74
CA SER A 549 32.33 24.06 1.45
C SER A 549 32.90 22.65 1.26
N ILE A 550 34.24 22.53 1.20
CA ILE A 550 34.95 21.29 0.92
C ILE A 550 35.47 20.72 2.24
N LYS A 551 35.17 19.45 2.49
CA LYS A 551 35.64 18.68 3.64
C LYS A 551 36.99 18.03 3.37
N ALA A 552 37.16 17.44 2.19
CA ALA A 552 38.42 16.81 1.79
C ALA A 552 38.53 16.73 0.26
N LEU A 553 39.77 16.64 -0.23
CA LEU A 553 40.09 16.29 -1.61
C LEU A 553 40.91 15.01 -1.61
N GLU A 554 40.53 14.07 -2.45
CA GLU A 554 41.26 12.84 -2.70
C GLU A 554 41.78 12.88 -4.15
N PHE A 555 43.06 12.61 -4.34
CA PHE A 555 43.70 12.55 -5.66
C PHE A 555 43.95 11.08 -5.99
N ALA A 556 43.53 10.59 -7.16
CA ALA A 556 43.92 9.25 -7.58
C ALA A 556 45.43 9.19 -7.81
N ASP A 557 46.01 8.09 -7.33
CA ASP A 557 47.43 7.85 -7.33
C ASP A 557 47.97 7.74 -8.77
N ARG A 558 48.62 8.81 -9.27
CA ARG A 558 49.27 8.83 -10.60
C ARG A 558 50.74 8.43 -10.52
N THR A 559 51.15 7.71 -9.49
CA THR A 559 52.49 7.13 -9.40
C THR A 559 52.48 5.73 -10.00
N HIS A 560 52.66 5.65 -11.32
CA HIS A 560 53.55 4.68 -11.99
C HIS A 560 53.51 4.92 -13.51
N ALA A 561 54.27 5.91 -13.96
CA ALA A 561 54.85 5.83 -15.29
C ALA A 561 55.72 4.56 -15.35
N ILE A 562 55.34 3.66 -16.24
CA ILE A 562 55.87 2.30 -16.38
C ILE A 562 57.37 2.35 -16.68
N SER A 563 58.19 2.06 -15.68
CA SER A 563 59.51 1.47 -15.87
C SER A 563 59.30 -0.02 -16.16
N ARG A 564 59.42 -0.42 -17.43
CA ARG A 564 59.44 -1.82 -17.86
C ARG A 564 60.65 -2.52 -17.26
N ASN A 565 60.48 -3.13 -16.08
CA ASN A 565 61.13 -4.36 -15.61
C ASN A 565 61.03 -4.42 -14.10
N GLU A 566 59.88 -4.85 -13.58
CA GLU A 566 59.82 -5.46 -12.25
C GLU A 566 58.52 -6.28 -12.12
N THR A 567 58.69 -7.53 -11.70
CA THR A 567 57.60 -8.49 -11.44
C THR A 567 56.75 -8.03 -10.27
N ARG A 568 55.43 -7.89 -10.49
CA ARG A 568 54.42 -7.56 -9.47
C ARG A 568 54.50 -8.49 -8.23
N PRO A 569 54.57 -7.96 -7.00
CA PRO A 569 54.05 -8.65 -5.82
C PRO A 569 52.51 -8.58 -5.81
N LYS A 570 51.87 -9.57 -5.17
CA LYS A 570 50.41 -9.67 -5.01
C LYS A 570 49.87 -8.51 -4.16
N ASP A 571 48.66 -8.07 -4.49
CA ASP A 571 47.91 -7.04 -3.78
C ASP A 571 47.73 -7.39 -2.29
N GLU A 572 48.44 -6.70 -1.40
CA GLU A 572 48.20 -6.68 0.04
C GLU A 572 47.30 -5.47 0.36
N THR A 573 46.21 -5.69 1.09
CA THR A 573 45.23 -4.63 1.37
C THR A 573 45.51 -4.05 2.75
N TYR A 574 45.92 -2.78 2.79
CA TYR A 574 46.20 -2.07 4.03
C TYR A 574 45.07 -1.08 4.32
N SER A 575 44.55 -1.06 5.55
CA SER A 575 43.65 0.00 5.99
C SER A 575 44.06 0.54 7.34
N LEU A 576 44.08 1.88 7.44
CA LEU A 576 44.40 2.64 8.63
C LEU A 576 43.18 3.46 9.03
N SER A 577 42.72 3.32 10.28
CA SER A 577 41.64 4.13 10.83
C SER A 577 42.09 4.80 12.13
N ILE A 578 41.96 6.14 12.17
CA ILE A 578 42.32 6.95 13.33
C ILE A 578 41.05 7.58 13.88
N SER A 579 40.75 7.32 15.15
CA SER A 579 39.62 7.91 15.86
C SER A 579 40.10 8.96 16.86
N THR A 580 39.51 10.16 16.75
CA THR A 580 39.77 11.30 17.65
C THR A 580 38.47 11.77 18.30
N VAL A 581 38.55 12.31 19.52
CA VAL A 581 37.40 12.96 20.17
C VAL A 581 37.62 14.47 20.14
N LYS A 582 36.70 15.18 19.48
CA LYS A 582 36.70 16.65 19.36
C LYS A 582 36.15 17.25 20.66
N TRP A 583 36.82 18.26 21.23
CA TRP A 583 36.13 19.26 22.05
C TRP A 583 36.58 20.70 21.72
N ASN A 584 35.60 21.45 21.24
CA ASN A 584 35.39 22.89 21.11
C ASN A 584 36.44 23.90 20.63
N ASN A 585 37.75 23.68 20.57
CA ASN A 585 38.67 24.73 20.04
C ASN A 585 39.86 24.15 19.25
N GLY A 586 39.74 24.06 17.93
CA GLY A 586 40.89 23.92 17.01
C GLY A 586 41.59 22.55 16.99
N LEU A 587 42.48 22.37 16.00
CA LEU A 587 43.19 21.11 15.68
C LEU A 587 44.51 20.93 16.44
N GLU A 588 44.96 21.94 17.20
CA GLU A 588 46.29 21.95 17.81
C GLU A 588 46.37 21.15 19.13
N ASP A 589 45.24 20.78 19.75
CA ASP A 589 45.19 20.08 21.04
C ASP A 589 44.50 18.68 21.01
N ALA A 590 44.42 18.05 19.83
CA ALA A 590 43.74 16.76 19.68
C ALA A 590 44.51 15.60 20.35
N LYS A 591 43.95 14.99 21.41
CA LYS A 591 44.44 13.72 21.97
C LYS A 591 43.85 12.53 21.21
N ILE A 592 44.73 11.72 20.62
CA ILE A 592 44.36 10.48 19.92
C ILE A 592 43.97 9.44 20.97
N GLN A 593 42.76 8.88 20.89
CA GLN A 593 42.31 7.86 21.85
C GLN A 593 42.63 6.43 21.39
N GLN A 594 42.60 6.20 20.07
CA GLN A 594 42.84 4.89 19.51
C GLN A 594 43.33 5.00 18.05
N VAL A 595 44.31 4.18 17.69
CA VAL A 595 44.70 3.93 16.30
C VAL A 595 44.51 2.46 16.01
N GLU A 596 43.85 2.17 14.89
CA GLU A 596 43.57 0.81 14.46
C GLU A 596 44.16 0.57 13.07
N PHE A 597 44.87 -0.55 12.94
CA PHE A 597 45.44 -1.02 11.67
C PHE A 597 44.87 -2.40 11.40
N VAL A 598 44.42 -2.62 10.16
CA VAL A 598 44.06 -3.95 9.68
C VAL A 598 45.00 -4.32 8.55
N ILE A 599 45.73 -5.41 8.74
CA ILE A 599 46.68 -5.97 7.78
C ILE A 599 46.24 -7.41 7.53
N ASP A 600 45.87 -7.72 6.28
CA ASP A 600 45.44 -9.05 5.86
C ASP A 600 44.33 -9.69 6.74
N GLY A 601 43.44 -8.85 7.28
CA GLY A 601 42.32 -9.26 8.11
C GLY A 601 42.62 -9.32 9.62
N ASP A 602 43.88 -9.18 10.03
CA ASP A 602 44.26 -9.11 11.43
C ASP A 602 44.24 -7.66 11.94
N LYS A 603 43.49 -7.45 13.02
CA LYS A 603 43.22 -6.13 13.61
C LYS A 603 44.14 -5.85 14.79
N PHE A 604 44.88 -4.76 14.70
CA PHE A 604 45.75 -4.25 15.77
C PHE A 604 45.19 -2.93 16.29
N VAL A 605 44.97 -2.85 17.60
CA VAL A 605 44.40 -1.67 18.27
C VAL A 605 45.39 -1.13 19.27
N ILE A 606 45.72 0.16 19.17
CA ILE A 606 46.61 0.85 20.10
C ILE A 606 45.87 2.02 20.75
N HIS A 607 45.88 2.05 22.08
CA HIS A 607 45.20 3.07 22.88
C HIS A 607 46.10 4.30 23.16
N GLY A 608 45.46 5.45 23.32
CA GLY A 608 46.04 6.80 23.26
C GLY A 608 47.20 7.12 24.20
N ASP A 609 47.36 6.38 25.30
CA ASP A 609 48.40 6.65 26.30
C ASP A 609 49.82 6.29 25.82
N ASN A 610 49.94 5.55 24.71
CA ASN A 610 51.21 5.12 24.11
C ASN A 610 51.59 5.88 22.83
N ILE A 611 50.93 7.02 22.55
CA ILE A 611 51.12 7.81 21.33
C ILE A 611 51.50 9.23 21.70
N LYS A 612 52.63 9.73 21.18
CA LYS A 612 53.07 11.12 21.37
C LYS A 612 53.33 11.78 20.03
N VAL A 613 53.00 13.05 19.89
CA VAL A 613 53.38 13.86 18.73
C VAL A 613 54.58 14.70 19.12
N GLU A 614 55.69 14.55 18.40
CA GLU A 614 56.93 15.29 18.63
C GLU A 614 57.41 15.82 17.27
N ASP A 615 57.65 17.14 17.19
CA ASP A 615 58.03 17.85 15.96
C ASP A 615 57.14 17.55 14.73
N GLY A 616 55.82 17.46 14.95
CA GLY A 616 54.84 17.22 13.88
C GLY A 616 54.79 15.78 13.36
N LYS A 617 55.48 14.83 14.01
CA LYS A 617 55.46 13.40 13.70
C LYS A 617 54.79 12.61 14.82
N MET A 618 54.02 11.57 14.47
CA MET A 618 53.46 10.63 15.45
C MET A 618 54.51 9.57 15.83
N VAL A 619 54.73 9.39 17.12
CA VAL A 619 55.66 8.41 17.71
C VAL A 619 54.88 7.47 18.62
N LEU A 620 55.10 6.17 18.44
CA LEU A 620 54.40 5.10 19.15
C LEU A 620 55.36 4.37 20.09
N MET A 621 54.96 4.21 21.36
CA MET A 621 55.69 3.39 22.32
C MET A 621 55.15 1.96 22.34
N ILE A 622 56.04 0.99 22.14
CA ILE A 622 55.73 -0.43 22.33
C ILE A 622 56.36 -0.87 23.65
N ASN A 623 55.53 -1.19 24.64
CA ASN A 623 56.01 -1.88 25.84
C ASN A 623 56.04 -3.39 25.55
N GLU A 624 57.22 -3.94 25.30
CA GLU A 624 57.40 -5.39 25.31
C GLU A 624 57.31 -5.89 26.76
N GLY A 625 56.22 -6.57 27.10
CA GLY A 625 56.04 -7.17 28.42
C GLY A 625 56.99 -8.35 28.64
N GLY A 626 57.89 -8.24 29.63
CA GLY A 626 58.61 -9.40 30.16
C GLY A 626 59.84 -9.08 31.02
N LEU A 627 59.67 -9.09 32.34
CA LEU A 627 60.67 -9.28 33.42
C LEU A 627 62.03 -8.53 33.35
N ARG A 628 62.14 -7.50 34.21
CA ARG A 628 63.36 -6.91 34.80
C ARG A 628 64.61 -6.81 33.89
N MET A 629 64.61 -5.81 33.00
CA MET A 629 65.80 -4.96 32.75
C MET A 629 65.32 -3.55 32.41
N GLN A 630 66.12 -2.53 32.76
CA GLN A 630 65.82 -1.13 32.46
C GLN A 630 65.52 -0.95 30.95
N PRO A 631 64.56 -0.07 30.58
CA PRO A 631 64.23 0.14 29.18
C PRO A 631 65.44 0.74 28.46
N VAL A 632 66.02 -0.02 27.55
CA VAL A 632 66.81 0.54 26.46
C VAL A 632 65.80 1.15 25.51
N GLN A 633 65.83 2.48 25.39
CA GLN A 633 64.99 3.24 24.46
C GLN A 633 65.40 2.94 23.03
N ASP A 634 64.77 1.94 22.41
CA ASP A 634 64.82 1.78 20.97
C ASP A 634 63.53 2.36 20.36
N TRP A 635 63.70 3.45 19.62
CA TRP A 635 62.63 4.15 18.91
C TRP A 635 62.59 3.67 17.45
N ILE A 636 61.40 3.41 16.91
CA ILE A 636 61.24 3.14 15.47
C ILE A 636 60.79 4.43 14.79
N GLU A 637 61.65 5.01 13.97
CA GLU A 637 61.30 6.11 13.07
C GLU A 637 60.65 5.52 11.81
N ILE A 638 59.39 5.88 11.54
CA ILE A 638 58.74 5.56 10.28
C ILE A 638 58.93 6.76 9.34
N ALA A 639 59.90 6.68 8.45
CA ALA A 639 60.02 7.62 7.33
C ALA A 639 59.06 7.21 6.19
N PRO A 640 58.40 8.15 5.50
CA PRO A 640 57.54 7.84 4.37
C PRO A 640 58.40 7.58 3.13
N GLY A 641 58.78 6.32 2.93
CA GLY A 641 59.48 5.84 1.72
C GLY A 641 59.99 4.40 1.89
N PRO A 642 60.01 3.58 0.82
CA PRO A 642 60.31 2.16 0.97
C PRO A 642 61.83 1.91 0.98
N LEU A 643 62.30 1.13 1.96
CA LEU A 643 63.57 0.40 1.85
C LEU A 643 63.30 -1.11 1.95
N PRO A 644 64.00 -1.95 1.18
CA PRO A 644 63.77 -3.38 1.17
C PRO A 644 64.56 -4.07 2.29
N ILE A 645 63.88 -4.79 3.18
CA ILE A 645 64.51 -5.70 4.14
C ILE A 645 64.53 -7.11 3.52
N LYS A 646 65.72 -7.68 3.30
CA LYS A 646 65.88 -9.07 2.83
C LYS A 646 65.43 -10.07 3.91
N PRO A 647 64.77 -11.18 3.54
CA PRO A 647 64.31 -12.18 4.50
C PRO A 647 65.47 -13.03 5.03
N ARG A 648 65.56 -13.14 6.36
CA ARG A 648 66.41 -14.10 7.08
C ARG A 648 65.59 -15.39 7.26
N ARG A 649 66.02 -16.51 6.65
CA ARG A 649 65.53 -17.87 7.01
C ARG A 649 66.03 -18.26 8.40
N PRO A 650 65.24 -19.02 9.17
CA PRO A 650 65.66 -20.40 9.52
C PRO A 650 64.47 -21.40 9.55
N LYS A 651 64.58 -22.53 8.84
CA LYS A 651 64.92 -23.90 9.29
C LYS A 651 63.73 -24.75 9.74
N GLN A 652 63.39 -25.64 8.82
CA GLN A 652 62.62 -26.88 8.92
C GLN A 652 63.36 -27.96 9.74
N ASN A 653 62.58 -28.97 10.16
CA ASN A 653 62.88 -30.31 10.71
C ASN A 653 62.68 -30.47 12.23
N ASP A 654 62.11 -31.57 12.75
CA ASP A 654 61.36 -32.71 12.19
C ASP A 654 60.88 -33.55 13.40
N LYS A 655 59.73 -34.23 13.23
CA LYS A 655 59.36 -35.56 13.77
C LYS A 655 59.05 -35.88 15.25
N ASN A 656 57.89 -36.55 15.33
CA ASN A 656 57.47 -37.72 16.14
C ASN A 656 57.18 -37.45 17.63
N ASP A 657 56.03 -37.87 18.20
CA ASP A 657 55.63 -39.27 18.32
C ASP A 657 54.18 -39.39 18.84
N LYS A 658 53.46 -40.43 18.37
CA LYS A 658 52.48 -41.28 19.09
C LYS A 658 51.13 -40.68 19.56
N MET A 659 50.00 -41.38 19.55
CA MET A 659 49.53 -42.65 18.98
C MET A 659 48.03 -42.76 19.37
N ASP A 660 47.25 -43.47 18.56
CA ASP A 660 45.88 -43.95 18.80
C ASP A 660 45.59 -44.43 20.23
N LEU A 661 44.35 -44.21 20.69
CA LEU A 661 43.45 -45.20 21.34
C LEU A 661 42.36 -44.49 22.15
N LYS A 662 41.15 -44.39 21.58
CA LYS A 662 39.91 -44.88 22.21
C LYS A 662 38.73 -44.76 21.24
N LEU A 663 38.67 -45.74 20.34
CA LEU A 663 37.41 -46.36 19.93
C LEU A 663 36.65 -46.83 21.20
N GLU A 664 35.33 -46.80 21.12
CA GLU A 664 34.42 -47.78 21.73
C GLU A 664 34.71 -48.23 23.17
N ARG A 665 34.07 -47.53 24.11
CA ARG A 665 33.46 -48.06 25.34
C ARG A 665 32.70 -46.88 25.95
N ALA A 666 31.39 -46.84 26.07
CA ALA A 666 30.35 -47.85 25.92
C ALA A 666 29.03 -47.06 25.82
N LEU A 667 28.26 -47.21 24.75
CA LEU A 667 26.99 -47.96 24.77
C LEU A 667 26.10 -47.67 25.98
N THR A 668 25.26 -46.63 25.87
CA THR A 668 23.82 -46.60 26.24
C THR A 668 23.15 -45.37 25.62
#